data_AF-A0A098G6R4-F1
#
_entry.id   AF-A0A098G6R4-F1
#
_cell.length_a   1.000
_cell.length_b   1.000
_cell.length_c   1.000
_cell.angle_alpha   90.00
_cell.angle_beta   90.00
_cell.angle_gamma   90.00
#
_symmetry.space_group_name_H-M   'P 1'
#
loop_
_entity.id
_entity.type
_entity.pdbx_description
1 polymer ?
#
loop_
_entity_poly.entity_id
_entity_poly.type
_entity_poly.pdbx_seq_one_letter_code
_entity_poly.pdbx_strand_id
1 'polypeptide(L)'
;MPNYTFVCSDETLKKLHQYRLDLLSHKATAGKYLADILAKKGLNTLNDEQFIECLIQTKPDCIFAESTLYRQDLNWNALEISLLGDLSCVIPTQAYDNGTWIAPTVYKDPLDVTLIYVPGPLLRSDHKNNEKPDLDEVCPEGIFNSEAYYHMLERRLLPGLLHANAAAVQQGEELFVTLPGIGCGQFSGNYSGIIHDEFAKALHRLLTEHGSQLTQVKAVWYDNFNKEPATDNIHGIDFLTRPLTKGGLPQLCSPKQYGTKYAQCKLVSLVAWDHVSKPGNDYWGGARRTDDGVKGAATGTMPALTGMEGVYQGDRMVPKEAPHMNWSDYIQSKGGVLLTAVGNFNHYPISAPTQKKEQLLDLLKQKDFDQAIGMIKAYPSLLNVTFEQHYGASPLSMAAIAGDYKAVHELIKLNVNVNLKDAKSNIPLCWAILQAGKAKKENTNHPLLAEYKKIALMLIQNGSNMSNRDGFNATPLDLIDQIMPEWKQELLQKPQEEPLEKPEDEALKEQQYQKLAKERISRIDLAIATLGSKIGQAEQHHFSEAINTATKLLDDLHAFRDEYHDALLNEPRVDMKIAGNRFNDSCTLAITNAKQVLERDLGWGDYLGNLLKALVNAVVWVFTVGNSNAFFPYKKAESLEAIEQEEQNLKQKP
;
A
#
# COMPACT_ATOMS: atom_id res chain seq x y z
N MET A 1 11.69 8.11 34.15
CA MET A 1 10.92 7.02 33.54
C MET A 1 11.02 7.16 32.02
N PRO A 2 11.01 6.07 31.25
CA PRO A 2 10.96 6.14 29.79
C PRO A 2 9.77 7.02 29.36
N ASN A 3 9.99 7.90 28.39
CA ASN A 3 8.98 8.85 27.89
C ASN A 3 8.56 8.46 26.48
N TYR A 4 8.02 7.25 26.35
CA TYR A 4 7.50 6.71 25.10
C TYR A 4 6.44 5.65 25.36
N THR A 5 5.63 5.34 24.36
CA THR A 5 4.56 4.35 24.43
C THR A 5 4.50 3.54 23.15
N PHE A 6 4.49 2.21 23.25
CA PHE A 6 4.24 1.33 22.12
C PHE A 6 2.74 1.20 21.87
N VAL A 7 2.33 1.23 20.60
CA VAL A 7 0.93 1.13 20.21
C VAL A 7 0.74 0.16 19.05
N CYS A 8 -0.37 -0.57 19.06
CA CYS A 8 -0.75 -1.45 17.96
C CYS A 8 -2.27 -1.56 17.79
N SER A 9 -2.69 -2.32 16.77
CA SER A 9 -4.10 -2.66 16.56
C SER A 9 -4.56 -3.82 17.45
N ASP A 10 -5.86 -3.90 17.72
CA ASP A 10 -6.48 -5.07 18.37
C ASP A 10 -6.23 -6.38 17.58
N GLU A 11 -6.17 -6.28 16.25
CA GLU A 11 -5.83 -7.42 15.39
C GLU A 11 -4.40 -7.90 15.66
N THR A 12 -3.44 -6.97 15.69
CA THR A 12 -2.04 -7.26 15.99
C THR A 12 -1.89 -7.83 17.41
N LEU A 13 -2.61 -7.29 18.41
CA LEU A 13 -2.60 -7.81 19.77
C LEU A 13 -3.08 -9.27 19.82
N LYS A 14 -4.14 -9.61 19.08
CA LYS A 14 -4.61 -11.00 18.97
C LYS A 14 -3.56 -11.91 18.34
N LYS A 15 -2.85 -11.45 17.29
CA LYS A 15 -1.75 -12.21 16.68
C LYS A 15 -0.58 -12.41 17.66
N LEU A 16 -0.21 -11.39 18.44
CA LEU A 16 0.81 -11.48 19.48
C LEU A 16 0.45 -12.48 20.57
N HIS A 17 -0.80 -12.42 21.07
CA HIS A 17 -1.33 -13.38 22.03
C HIS A 17 -1.29 -14.81 21.49
N GLN A 18 -1.78 -15.01 20.27
CA GLN A 18 -1.79 -16.32 19.63
C GLN A 18 -0.37 -16.86 19.43
N TYR A 19 0.56 -16.01 19.01
CA TYR A 19 1.96 -16.40 18.84
C TYR A 19 2.59 -16.88 20.16
N ARG A 20 2.33 -16.18 21.27
CA ARG A 20 2.76 -16.62 22.61
C ARG A 20 2.21 -18.01 22.96
N LEU A 21 0.92 -18.27 22.68
CA LEU A 21 0.29 -19.58 22.92
C LEU A 21 0.87 -20.69 22.02
N ASP A 22 1.18 -20.37 20.77
CA ASP A 22 1.76 -21.33 19.82
C ASP A 22 3.20 -21.68 20.20
N LEU A 23 3.98 -20.74 20.73
CA LEU A 23 5.29 -21.01 21.32
C LEU A 23 5.19 -21.90 22.58
N LEU A 24 4.22 -21.62 23.46
CA LEU A 24 3.96 -22.43 24.66
C LEU A 24 3.54 -23.86 24.35
N SER A 25 2.80 -24.06 23.25
CA SER A 25 2.28 -25.36 22.81
C SER A 25 3.17 -26.04 21.76
N HIS A 26 4.36 -25.49 21.49
CA HIS A 26 5.31 -26.00 20.48
C HIS A 26 4.72 -26.11 19.06
N LYS A 27 3.71 -25.31 18.73
CA LYS A 27 3.15 -25.17 17.37
C LYS A 27 3.93 -24.18 16.51
N ALA A 28 4.73 -23.32 17.14
CA ALA A 28 5.64 -22.40 16.48
C ALA A 28 7.02 -22.43 17.15
N THR A 29 8.02 -21.91 16.45
CA THR A 29 9.40 -21.76 16.94
C THR A 29 9.78 -20.29 16.93
N ALA A 30 10.39 -19.80 18.01
CA ALA A 30 10.91 -18.45 18.08
C ALA A 30 12.17 -18.29 17.20
N GLY A 31 12.33 -17.13 16.59
CA GLY A 31 13.61 -16.70 16.02
C GLY A 31 14.67 -16.64 17.12
N LYS A 32 15.93 -16.70 16.73
CA LYS A 32 17.08 -16.78 17.66
C LYS A 32 17.06 -15.67 18.71
N TYR A 33 16.80 -14.43 18.30
CA TYR A 33 16.84 -13.29 19.23
C TYR A 33 15.78 -13.39 20.31
N LEU A 34 14.55 -13.71 19.92
CA LEU A 34 13.47 -13.90 20.88
C LEU A 34 13.74 -15.13 21.75
N ALA A 35 14.20 -16.24 21.15
CA ALA A 35 14.55 -17.46 21.88
C ALA A 35 15.60 -17.21 22.96
N ASP A 36 16.66 -16.45 22.67
CA ASP A 36 17.73 -16.12 23.61
C ASP A 36 17.23 -15.27 24.79
N ILE A 37 16.25 -14.40 24.56
CA ILE A 37 15.59 -13.60 25.61
C ILE A 37 14.65 -14.49 26.45
N LEU A 38 13.81 -15.30 25.79
CA LEU A 38 12.85 -16.18 26.45
C LEU A 38 13.53 -17.27 27.29
N ALA A 39 14.71 -17.76 26.87
CA ALA A 39 15.51 -18.71 27.64
C ALA A 39 15.93 -18.15 29.02
N LYS A 40 16.07 -16.82 29.14
CA LYS A 40 16.43 -16.14 30.39
C LYS A 40 15.20 -15.79 31.25
N LYS A 41 14.09 -15.41 30.62
CA LYS A 41 12.89 -14.90 31.31
C LYS A 41 11.85 -15.97 31.63
N GLY A 42 11.81 -17.08 30.89
CA GLY A 42 10.85 -18.17 31.07
C GLY A 42 9.46 -17.85 30.50
N LEU A 43 9.17 -18.31 29.28
CA LEU A 43 7.94 -18.04 28.53
C LEU A 43 6.64 -18.36 29.29
N ASN A 44 6.64 -19.41 30.10
CA ASN A 44 5.50 -19.86 30.91
C ASN A 44 5.08 -18.88 32.01
N THR A 45 5.92 -17.91 32.34
CA THR A 45 5.65 -16.91 33.38
C THR A 45 5.18 -15.56 32.84
N LEU A 46 5.26 -15.36 31.52
CA LEU A 46 5.00 -14.08 30.88
C LEU A 46 3.51 -13.92 30.53
N ASN A 47 2.96 -12.76 30.89
CA ASN A 47 1.71 -12.27 30.28
C ASN A 47 1.97 -11.73 28.86
N ASP A 48 0.92 -11.30 28.16
CA ASP A 48 1.04 -10.82 26.78
C ASP A 48 1.92 -9.58 26.67
N GLU A 49 1.79 -8.61 27.58
CA GLU A 49 2.57 -7.37 27.57
C GLU A 49 4.07 -7.62 27.84
N GLN A 50 4.39 -8.50 28.78
CA GLN A 50 5.76 -8.94 29.05
C GLN A 50 6.37 -9.73 27.90
N PHE A 51 5.56 -10.51 27.18
CA PHE A 51 5.98 -11.20 25.96
C PHE A 51 6.26 -10.20 24.82
N ILE A 52 5.39 -9.21 24.64
CA ILE A 52 5.55 -8.11 23.68
C ILE A 52 6.84 -7.33 23.98
N GLU A 53 7.10 -7.05 25.27
CA GLU A 53 8.36 -6.43 25.69
C GLU A 53 9.57 -7.27 25.27
N CYS A 54 9.55 -8.60 25.48
CA CYS A 54 10.63 -9.47 25.02
C CYS A 54 10.85 -9.39 23.50
N LEU A 55 9.77 -9.32 22.72
CA LEU A 55 9.84 -9.18 21.27
C LEU A 55 10.44 -7.82 20.87
N ILE A 56 9.99 -6.71 21.47
CA ILE A 56 10.55 -5.37 21.23
C ILE A 56 12.04 -5.31 21.62
N GLN A 57 12.45 -5.98 22.69
CA GLN A 57 13.84 -6.03 23.15
C GLN A 57 14.78 -6.77 22.20
N THR A 58 14.27 -7.46 21.18
CA THR A 58 15.11 -8.03 20.12
C THR A 58 15.68 -6.96 19.19
N LYS A 59 15.09 -5.76 19.15
CA LYS A 59 15.47 -4.68 18.22
C LYS A 59 16.88 -4.15 18.48
N PRO A 60 17.85 -4.26 17.54
CA PRO A 60 19.14 -3.57 17.66
C PRO A 60 19.00 -2.05 17.50
N ASP A 61 20.04 -1.33 17.91
CA ASP A 61 20.08 0.14 17.83
C ASP A 61 19.99 0.63 16.37
N CYS A 62 20.74 0.02 15.45
CA CYS A 62 20.79 0.40 14.04
C CYS A 62 20.86 -0.83 13.12
N ILE A 63 20.07 -0.83 12.05
CA ILE A 63 20.05 -1.89 11.03
C ILE A 63 19.44 -1.39 9.71
N PHE A 64 20.02 -1.80 8.58
CA PHE A 64 19.46 -1.56 7.24
C PHE A 64 18.47 -2.68 6.89
N ALA A 65 17.22 -2.57 7.35
CA ALA A 65 16.20 -3.60 7.18
C ALA A 65 15.99 -4.01 5.71
N GLU A 66 16.17 -3.09 4.77
CA GLU A 66 16.01 -3.31 3.34
C GLU A 66 17.04 -4.25 2.70
N SER A 67 18.20 -4.46 3.35
CA SER A 67 19.29 -5.28 2.83
C SER A 67 19.79 -6.34 3.79
N THR A 68 19.52 -6.21 5.09
CA THR A 68 20.11 -7.07 6.12
C THR A 68 19.10 -7.94 6.85
N LEU A 69 17.80 -7.61 6.82
CA LEU A 69 16.79 -8.31 7.61
C LEU A 69 16.75 -9.83 7.38
N TYR A 70 17.18 -10.26 6.19
CA TYR A 70 17.08 -11.63 5.75
C TYR A 70 18.43 -12.36 5.60
N ARG A 71 19.51 -11.85 6.21
CA ARG A 71 20.75 -12.60 6.25
C ARG A 71 20.60 -13.80 7.19
N GLN A 72 21.17 -14.95 6.83
CA GLN A 72 21.04 -16.20 7.60
C GLN A 72 21.57 -16.13 9.05
N ASP A 73 22.40 -15.14 9.37
CA ASP A 73 22.95 -14.88 10.70
C ASP A 73 22.08 -13.97 11.58
N LEU A 74 21.13 -13.25 10.99
CA LEU A 74 20.15 -12.39 11.66
C LEU A 74 18.82 -13.14 11.71
N ASN A 75 18.34 -13.51 12.90
CA ASN A 75 17.30 -14.53 13.00
C ASN A 75 16.11 -14.07 13.85
N TRP A 76 15.27 -13.26 13.20
CA TRP A 76 13.83 -13.22 13.42
C TRP A 76 13.16 -14.15 12.40
N ASN A 77 12.06 -14.79 12.76
CA ASN A 77 11.22 -15.48 11.77
C ASN A 77 10.24 -14.50 11.08
N ALA A 78 9.60 -14.90 9.96
CA ALA A 78 8.68 -14.00 9.25
C ALA A 78 7.50 -13.51 10.08
N LEU A 79 6.97 -14.32 11.01
CA LEU A 79 5.89 -13.90 11.88
C LEU A 79 6.35 -12.82 12.86
N GLU A 80 7.53 -12.97 13.46
CA GLU A 80 8.14 -11.95 14.34
C GLU A 80 8.37 -10.65 13.59
N ILE A 81 8.89 -10.71 12.36
CA ILE A 81 9.06 -9.52 11.49
C ILE A 81 7.71 -8.86 11.23
N SER A 82 6.70 -9.63 10.80
CA SER A 82 5.34 -9.12 10.56
C SER A 82 4.76 -8.42 11.79
N LEU A 83 4.86 -9.07 12.96
CA LEU A 83 4.37 -8.54 14.22
C LEU A 83 5.10 -7.27 14.65
N LEU A 84 6.43 -7.23 14.52
CA LEU A 84 7.24 -6.06 14.82
C LEU A 84 6.96 -4.89 13.87
N GLY A 85 6.63 -5.18 12.60
CA GLY A 85 6.20 -4.18 11.62
C GLY A 85 4.87 -3.50 11.98
N ASP A 86 4.03 -4.16 12.77
CA ASP A 86 2.74 -3.62 13.21
C ASP A 86 2.82 -2.83 14.53
N LEU A 87 4.01 -2.70 15.14
CA LEU A 87 4.22 -1.96 16.39
C LEU A 87 4.76 -0.56 16.11
N SER A 88 3.96 0.46 16.42
CA SER A 88 4.39 1.86 16.37
C SER A 88 4.88 2.35 17.73
N CYS A 89 5.75 3.36 17.76
CA CYS A 89 6.25 3.96 19.00
C CYS A 89 5.95 5.46 19.04
N VAL A 90 5.24 5.90 20.07
CA VAL A 90 4.87 7.32 20.28
C VAL A 90 5.80 7.93 21.30
N ILE A 91 6.40 9.08 20.98
CA ILE A 91 7.39 9.77 21.81
C ILE A 91 7.04 11.26 21.91
N PRO A 92 6.43 11.72 23.01
CA PRO A 92 6.31 13.14 23.33
C PRO A 92 7.70 13.72 23.61
N THR A 93 8.10 14.76 22.89
CA THR A 93 9.45 15.33 22.97
C THR A 93 9.49 16.78 22.50
N GLN A 94 10.70 17.32 22.33
CA GLN A 94 10.94 18.63 21.74
C GLN A 94 11.75 18.50 20.46
N ALA A 95 11.40 19.29 19.45
CA ALA A 95 12.18 19.52 18.24
C ALA A 95 13.07 20.74 18.40
N TYR A 96 14.35 20.55 18.12
CA TYR A 96 15.38 21.58 18.21
C TYR A 96 15.69 22.22 16.84
N ASP A 97 15.25 21.57 15.76
CA ASP A 97 15.34 22.10 14.40
C ASP A 97 14.12 21.70 13.55
N ASN A 98 14.04 22.22 12.33
CA ASN A 98 12.90 22.03 11.42
C ASN A 98 12.84 20.67 10.69
N GLY A 99 13.79 19.77 10.93
CA GLY A 99 13.82 18.41 10.38
C GLY A 99 14.26 18.32 8.91
N THR A 100 14.96 19.32 8.36
CA THR A 100 15.57 19.19 7.02
C THR A 100 16.84 18.38 7.09
N TRP A 101 17.22 17.67 6.02
CA TRP A 101 18.37 16.75 6.00
C TRP A 101 19.72 17.47 6.08
N ILE A 102 19.84 18.63 5.44
CA ILE A 102 21.07 19.42 5.34
C ILE A 102 20.76 20.85 5.80
N ALA A 103 21.69 21.43 6.57
CA ALA A 103 21.64 22.81 7.06
C ALA A 103 20.29 23.16 7.72
N PRO A 104 19.91 22.48 8.80
CA PRO A 104 18.61 22.68 9.42
C PRO A 104 18.49 24.05 10.09
N THR A 105 17.27 24.57 10.12
CA THR A 105 16.97 25.80 10.86
C THR A 105 16.80 25.43 12.32
N VAL A 106 17.81 25.75 13.14
CA VAL A 106 17.82 25.49 14.58
C VAL A 106 16.93 26.52 15.30
N TYR A 107 16.09 26.03 16.20
CA TYR A 107 15.23 26.86 17.01
C TYR A 107 15.95 27.37 18.26
N LYS A 108 15.72 28.65 18.57
CA LYS A 108 16.19 29.24 19.83
C LYS A 108 15.49 28.60 21.02
N ASP A 109 14.18 28.42 20.89
CA ASP A 109 13.32 27.78 21.88
C ASP A 109 12.77 26.49 21.23
N PRO A 110 13.09 25.29 21.78
CA PRO A 110 12.62 24.04 21.21
C PRO A 110 11.09 23.96 21.12
N LEU A 111 10.59 23.34 20.05
CA LEU A 111 9.17 23.18 19.76
C LEU A 111 8.65 21.86 20.35
N ASP A 112 7.61 21.91 21.18
CA ASP A 112 6.95 20.68 21.64
C ASP A 112 6.34 19.92 20.47
N VAL A 113 6.63 18.61 20.39
CA VAL A 113 6.17 17.72 19.32
C VAL A 113 5.94 16.31 19.86
N THR A 114 4.91 15.64 19.36
CA THR A 114 4.78 14.20 19.53
C THR A 114 5.23 13.49 18.26
N LEU A 115 6.26 12.66 18.36
CA LEU A 115 6.69 11.80 17.25
C LEU A 115 5.94 10.47 17.28
N ILE A 116 5.55 9.95 16.12
CA ILE A 116 4.96 8.62 15.98
C ILE A 116 5.80 7.84 14.97
N TYR A 117 6.68 6.96 15.47
CA TYR A 117 7.50 6.08 14.64
C TYR A 117 6.65 4.92 14.15
N VAL A 118 6.45 4.85 12.83
CA VAL A 118 5.61 3.85 12.16
C VAL A 118 6.45 3.04 11.18
N PRO A 119 6.56 1.70 11.35
CA PRO A 119 7.27 0.87 10.40
C PRO A 119 6.62 0.90 9.01
N GLY A 120 7.36 1.34 7.99
CA GLY A 120 6.84 1.37 6.63
C GLY A 120 6.75 -0.02 6.01
N PRO A 121 5.83 -0.27 5.04
CA PRO A 121 5.78 -1.53 4.32
C PRO A 121 7.12 -1.87 3.66
N LEU A 122 7.70 -3.03 3.98
CA LEU A 122 8.98 -3.49 3.44
C LEU A 122 8.78 -4.37 2.20
N LEU A 123 8.71 -3.73 1.04
CA LEU A 123 8.41 -4.36 -0.26
C LEU A 123 9.65 -4.67 -1.11
N ARG A 124 10.83 -4.33 -0.61
CA ARG A 124 12.10 -4.61 -1.28
C ARG A 124 12.48 -6.09 -1.13
N SER A 125 12.87 -6.70 -2.24
CA SER A 125 13.21 -8.12 -2.34
C SER A 125 14.58 -8.32 -3.01
N ASP A 126 15.64 -7.99 -2.29
CA ASP A 126 17.01 -8.16 -2.79
C ASP A 126 17.47 -9.64 -2.78
N HIS A 127 16.80 -10.49 -1.99
CA HIS A 127 17.12 -11.91 -1.85
C HIS A 127 15.93 -12.79 -2.28
N LYS A 128 16.13 -13.62 -3.32
CA LYS A 128 15.07 -14.44 -3.91
C LYS A 128 14.51 -15.54 -2.98
N ASN A 129 15.24 -15.96 -1.95
CA ASN A 129 14.94 -17.17 -1.17
C ASN A 129 14.54 -16.92 0.29
N ASN A 130 14.27 -15.67 0.68
CA ASN A 130 13.91 -15.35 2.05
C ASN A 130 12.41 -15.00 2.15
N GLU A 131 11.79 -15.36 3.27
CA GLU A 131 10.41 -15.00 3.62
C GLU A 131 10.29 -13.47 3.71
N LYS A 132 9.27 -12.86 3.10
CA LYS A 132 9.12 -11.39 3.05
C LYS A 132 7.71 -11.01 3.47
N PRO A 133 7.41 -11.01 4.78
CA PRO A 133 6.04 -11.00 5.26
C PRO A 133 5.20 -9.84 4.70
N ASP A 134 5.76 -8.63 4.64
CA ASP A 134 5.04 -7.48 4.08
C ASP A 134 4.79 -7.64 2.57
N LEU A 135 5.80 -8.06 1.82
CA LEU A 135 5.66 -8.28 0.38
C LEU A 135 4.71 -9.45 0.07
N ASP A 136 4.78 -10.53 0.83
CA ASP A 136 3.92 -11.70 0.66
C ASP A 136 2.46 -11.39 1.02
N GLU A 137 2.23 -10.48 1.98
CA GLU A 137 0.89 -9.98 2.34
C GLU A 137 0.30 -9.10 1.23
N VAL A 138 1.07 -8.15 0.69
CA VAL A 138 0.54 -7.18 -0.28
C VAL A 138 0.69 -7.60 -1.74
N CYS A 139 1.53 -8.59 -2.02
CA CYS A 139 1.76 -9.12 -3.37
C CYS A 139 1.63 -10.65 -3.41
N PRO A 140 0.47 -11.23 -3.06
CA PRO A 140 0.26 -12.66 -3.20
C PRO A 140 0.50 -13.04 -4.68
N GLU A 141 1.32 -14.07 -4.90
CA GLU A 141 1.69 -14.55 -6.25
C GLU A 141 2.43 -13.51 -7.13
N GLY A 142 2.98 -12.46 -6.51
CA GLY A 142 3.73 -11.39 -7.21
C GLY A 142 2.84 -10.31 -7.82
N ILE A 143 1.55 -10.28 -7.49
CA ILE A 143 0.60 -9.26 -7.99
C ILE A 143 0.28 -8.29 -6.86
N PHE A 144 0.59 -7.01 -7.05
CA PHE A 144 0.28 -5.96 -6.07
C PHE A 144 -1.22 -5.84 -5.79
N ASN A 145 -1.59 -5.92 -4.53
CA ASN A 145 -2.94 -5.84 -4.02
C ASN A 145 -3.12 -4.58 -3.17
N SER A 146 -3.76 -3.57 -3.76
CA SER A 146 -4.04 -2.29 -3.10
C SER A 146 -4.87 -2.41 -1.82
N GLU A 147 -5.77 -3.38 -1.72
CA GLU A 147 -6.59 -3.60 -0.52
C GLU A 147 -5.75 -4.16 0.63
N ALA A 148 -4.91 -5.16 0.35
CA ALA A 148 -3.98 -5.69 1.35
C ALA A 148 -2.98 -4.60 1.81
N TYR A 149 -2.48 -3.79 0.87
CA TYR A 149 -1.63 -2.65 1.19
C TYR A 149 -2.33 -1.61 2.09
N TYR A 150 -3.60 -1.28 1.79
CA TYR A 150 -4.40 -0.38 2.64
C TYR A 150 -4.56 -0.94 4.05
N HIS A 151 -4.97 -2.21 4.19
CA HIS A 151 -5.17 -2.81 5.51
C HIS A 151 -3.88 -2.89 6.33
N MET A 152 -2.74 -3.13 5.69
CA MET A 152 -1.44 -3.05 6.36
C MET A 152 -1.17 -1.63 6.89
N LEU A 153 -1.37 -0.60 6.06
CA LEU A 153 -1.17 0.78 6.48
C LEU A 153 -2.16 1.22 7.56
N GLU A 154 -3.40 0.76 7.47
CA GLU A 154 -4.44 0.97 8.49
C GLU A 154 -3.99 0.41 9.84
N ARG A 155 -3.47 -0.84 9.86
CA ARG A 155 -2.89 -1.47 11.07
C ARG A 155 -1.75 -0.70 11.70
N ARG A 156 -0.96 0.00 10.89
CA ARG A 156 0.29 0.64 11.33
C ARG A 156 0.12 2.11 11.69
N LEU A 157 -0.66 2.85 10.93
CA LEU A 157 -0.85 4.30 11.08
C LEU A 157 -1.93 4.65 12.11
N LEU A 158 -3.08 3.97 12.06
CA LEU A 158 -4.26 4.37 12.83
C LEU A 158 -4.06 4.31 14.35
N PRO A 159 -3.42 3.28 14.94
CA PRO A 159 -3.23 3.22 16.40
C PRO A 159 -2.46 4.42 16.97
N GLY A 160 -1.42 4.88 16.28
CA GLY A 160 -0.65 6.06 16.71
C GLY A 160 -1.47 7.34 16.65
N LEU A 161 -2.25 7.51 15.58
CA LEU A 161 -3.15 8.67 15.42
C LEU A 161 -4.25 8.68 16.48
N LEU A 162 -4.86 7.53 16.77
CA LEU A 162 -5.88 7.39 17.81
C LEU A 162 -5.31 7.67 19.20
N HIS A 163 -4.09 7.20 19.49
CA HIS A 163 -3.41 7.49 20.76
C HIS A 163 -3.14 8.99 20.94
N ALA A 164 -2.57 9.65 19.93
CA ALA A 164 -2.33 11.09 19.97
C ALA A 164 -3.64 11.87 20.11
N ASN A 165 -4.69 11.48 19.37
CA ASN A 165 -6.02 12.08 19.48
C ASN A 165 -6.60 11.92 20.88
N ALA A 166 -6.53 10.72 21.48
CA ALA A 166 -7.03 10.47 22.83
C ALA A 166 -6.31 11.33 23.88
N ALA A 167 -4.99 11.48 23.78
CA ALA A 167 -4.23 12.38 24.65
C ALA A 167 -4.67 13.84 24.48
N ALA A 168 -4.88 14.29 23.24
CA ALA A 168 -5.34 15.64 22.93
C ALA A 168 -6.77 15.91 23.43
N VAL A 169 -7.67 14.92 23.38
CA VAL A 169 -9.02 15.03 23.96
C VAL A 169 -8.94 15.28 25.47
N GLN A 170 -8.08 14.54 26.18
CA GLN A 170 -7.92 14.71 27.63
C GLN A 170 -7.39 16.10 28.01
N GLN A 171 -6.57 16.70 27.15
CA GLN A 171 -5.93 18.00 27.38
C GLN A 171 -6.71 19.18 26.78
N GLY A 172 -7.78 18.91 26.01
CA GLY A 172 -8.53 19.96 25.31
C GLY A 172 -7.73 20.61 24.18
N GLU A 173 -6.79 19.88 23.58
CA GLU A 173 -5.86 20.37 22.56
C GLU A 173 -6.29 19.94 21.15
N GLU A 174 -5.89 20.73 20.16
CA GLU A 174 -6.06 20.43 18.74
C GLU A 174 -4.73 20.02 18.12
N LEU A 175 -4.75 19.14 17.12
CA LEU A 175 -3.57 18.53 16.54
C LEU A 175 -3.37 18.97 15.08
N PHE A 176 -2.13 19.29 14.75
CA PHE A 176 -1.63 19.43 13.39
C PHE A 176 -0.66 18.29 13.11
N VAL A 177 -1.03 17.40 12.18
CA VAL A 177 -0.27 16.17 11.90
C VAL A 177 0.57 16.38 10.64
N THR A 178 1.85 16.04 10.68
CA THR A 178 2.73 16.00 9.51
C THR A 178 3.18 14.56 9.25
N LEU A 179 3.29 14.15 7.99
CA LEU A 179 3.92 12.88 7.65
C LEU A 179 4.67 12.90 6.31
N PRO A 180 5.77 12.13 6.18
CA PRO A 180 6.43 11.86 4.92
C PRO A 180 5.74 10.71 4.17
N GLY A 181 6.30 10.31 3.01
CA GLY A 181 6.00 9.00 2.40
C GLY A 181 6.61 7.85 3.20
N ILE A 182 5.78 7.15 3.99
CA ILE A 182 6.22 6.04 4.84
C ILE A 182 6.28 4.74 4.02
N GLY A 183 7.47 4.13 3.94
CA GLY A 183 7.71 2.96 3.08
C GLY A 183 7.84 3.28 1.59
N CYS A 184 7.80 4.56 1.19
CA CYS A 184 7.89 4.98 -0.21
C CYS A 184 9.33 5.14 -0.73
N GLY A 185 10.33 5.11 0.15
CA GLY A 185 11.74 5.21 -0.21
C GLY A 185 12.33 3.87 -0.67
N GLN A 186 13.51 3.51 -0.16
CA GLN A 186 14.17 2.24 -0.51
C GLN A 186 13.30 1.00 -0.21
N PHE A 187 12.38 1.09 0.76
CA PHE A 187 11.50 0.00 1.13
C PHE A 187 10.50 -0.39 0.04
N SER A 188 10.23 0.48 -0.94
CA SER A 188 9.29 0.15 -2.00
C SER A 188 9.82 -0.88 -3.00
N GLY A 189 11.14 -1.05 -3.08
CA GLY A 189 11.79 -1.91 -4.08
C GLY A 189 11.28 -1.66 -5.50
N ASN A 190 10.86 -2.74 -6.16
CA ASN A 190 10.34 -2.73 -7.54
C ASN A 190 9.02 -1.96 -7.70
N TYR A 191 8.35 -1.57 -6.61
CA TYR A 191 7.07 -0.85 -6.65
C TYR A 191 7.22 0.67 -6.53
N SER A 192 8.45 1.20 -6.56
CA SER A 192 8.72 2.65 -6.47
C SER A 192 7.91 3.49 -7.46
N GLY A 193 7.59 2.95 -8.65
CA GLY A 193 6.78 3.60 -9.67
C GLY A 193 5.31 3.82 -9.28
N ILE A 194 4.74 2.99 -8.39
CA ILE A 194 3.32 3.04 -8.00
C ILE A 194 3.11 3.42 -6.54
N ILE A 195 4.09 3.16 -5.66
CA ILE A 195 3.88 3.16 -4.20
C ILE A 195 3.49 4.54 -3.64
N HIS A 196 3.98 5.62 -4.24
CA HIS A 196 3.65 6.99 -3.81
C HIS A 196 2.16 7.29 -4.02
N ASP A 197 1.59 6.80 -5.12
CA ASP A 197 0.18 6.99 -5.44
C ASP A 197 -0.70 6.07 -4.58
N GLU A 198 -0.26 4.83 -4.37
CA GLU A 198 -0.97 3.88 -3.49
C GLU A 198 -0.96 4.33 -2.03
N PHE A 199 0.15 4.87 -1.52
CA PHE A 199 0.22 5.44 -0.17
C PHE A 199 -0.69 6.66 -0.02
N ALA A 200 -0.73 7.55 -1.03
CA ALA A 200 -1.62 8.70 -1.03
C ALA A 200 -3.10 8.29 -1.01
N LYS A 201 -3.49 7.30 -1.81
CA LYS A 201 -4.84 6.72 -1.82
C LYS A 201 -5.18 6.08 -0.47
N ALA A 202 -4.25 5.31 0.09
CA ALA A 202 -4.46 4.65 1.38
C ALA A 202 -4.65 5.66 2.51
N LEU A 203 -3.86 6.75 2.53
CA LEU A 203 -4.00 7.82 3.52
C LEU A 203 -5.32 8.57 3.38
N HIS A 204 -5.73 8.91 2.15
CA HIS A 204 -7.02 9.53 1.89
C HIS A 204 -8.18 8.63 2.36
N ARG A 205 -8.11 7.33 2.05
CA ARG A 205 -9.09 6.34 2.50
C ARG A 205 -9.10 6.21 4.02
N LEU A 206 -7.94 6.17 4.68
CA LEU A 206 -7.85 6.09 6.14
C LEU A 206 -8.56 7.27 6.79
N LEU A 207 -8.35 8.49 6.30
CA LEU A 207 -9.05 9.68 6.79
C LEU A 207 -10.54 9.64 6.45
N THR A 208 -10.93 9.08 5.30
CA THR A 208 -12.34 8.95 4.90
C THR A 208 -13.08 7.95 5.80
N GLU A 209 -12.45 6.82 6.13
CA GLU A 209 -13.05 5.77 6.96
C GLU A 209 -13.01 6.13 8.46
N HIS A 210 -11.92 6.73 8.93
CA HIS A 210 -11.64 6.91 10.36
C HIS A 210 -11.55 8.38 10.83
N GLY A 211 -11.58 9.36 9.93
CA GLY A 211 -11.41 10.77 10.28
C GLY A 211 -12.44 11.29 11.29
N SER A 212 -13.66 10.73 11.29
CA SER A 212 -14.68 11.05 12.30
C SER A 212 -14.29 10.66 13.74
N GLN A 213 -13.36 9.72 13.91
CA GLN A 213 -12.80 9.33 15.21
C GLN A 213 -11.62 10.24 15.63
N LEU A 214 -11.03 10.98 14.70
CA LEU A 214 -9.87 11.86 14.89
C LEU A 214 -10.30 13.30 15.19
N THR A 215 -11.19 13.47 16.16
CA THR A 215 -11.90 14.74 16.44
C THR A 215 -11.00 15.94 16.75
N GLN A 216 -9.80 15.69 17.28
CA GLN A 216 -8.83 16.73 17.60
C GLN A 216 -7.90 17.07 16.45
N VAL A 217 -7.82 16.23 15.41
CA VAL A 217 -6.96 16.49 14.25
C VAL A 217 -7.61 17.54 13.36
N LYS A 218 -6.95 18.68 13.15
CA LYS A 218 -7.45 19.77 12.30
C LYS A 218 -6.86 19.75 10.90
N ALA A 219 -5.64 19.24 10.77
CA ALA A 219 -5.00 19.10 9.48
C ALA A 219 -3.99 17.95 9.47
N VAL A 220 -3.82 17.39 8.27
CA VAL A 220 -2.81 16.40 7.93
C VAL A 220 -1.98 16.95 6.78
N TRP A 221 -0.71 17.23 7.03
CA TRP A 221 0.27 17.74 6.07
C TRP A 221 1.13 16.59 5.54
N TYR A 222 0.85 16.16 4.30
CA TYR A 222 1.52 15.05 3.65
C TYR A 222 2.56 15.53 2.63
N ASP A 223 3.84 15.20 2.86
CA ASP A 223 4.93 15.42 1.91
C ASP A 223 5.03 14.24 0.92
N ASN A 224 4.30 14.36 -0.20
CA ASN A 224 4.28 13.36 -1.26
C ASN A 224 5.38 13.56 -2.31
N PHE A 225 6.61 13.76 -1.85
CA PHE A 225 7.84 13.87 -2.64
C PHE A 225 7.80 14.89 -3.79
N ASN A 226 7.28 14.54 -4.98
CA ASN A 226 7.28 15.39 -6.18
C ASN A 226 5.90 15.59 -6.83
N LYS A 227 4.83 15.06 -6.22
CA LYS A 227 3.47 15.14 -6.77
C LYS A 227 2.91 16.57 -6.70
N GLU A 228 1.84 16.85 -7.44
CA GLU A 228 1.27 18.20 -7.42
C GLU A 228 0.58 18.51 -6.08
N PRO A 229 0.69 19.74 -5.56
CA PRO A 229 -0.02 20.16 -4.35
C PRO A 229 -1.53 19.98 -4.49
N ALA A 230 -2.17 19.42 -3.47
CA ALA A 230 -3.61 19.20 -3.43
C ALA A 230 -4.17 19.48 -2.03
N THR A 231 -5.44 19.89 -1.95
CA THR A 231 -6.14 20.12 -0.69
C THR A 231 -7.49 19.43 -0.75
N ASP A 232 -7.84 18.74 0.32
CA ASP A 232 -9.15 18.15 0.53
C ASP A 232 -9.62 18.41 1.97
N ASN A 233 -10.92 18.32 2.23
CA ASN A 233 -11.49 18.39 3.58
C ASN A 233 -12.30 17.14 3.87
N ILE A 234 -11.83 16.34 4.83
CA ILE A 234 -12.38 15.03 5.13
C ILE A 234 -12.80 15.02 6.59
N HIS A 235 -14.12 14.97 6.87
CA HIS A 235 -14.67 15.05 8.23
C HIS A 235 -14.18 16.28 9.04
N GLY A 236 -13.96 17.41 8.38
CA GLY A 236 -13.43 18.62 9.02
C GLY A 236 -11.91 18.65 9.19
N ILE A 237 -11.20 17.63 8.70
CA ILE A 237 -9.73 17.57 8.66
C ILE A 237 -9.25 18.11 7.32
N ASP A 238 -8.39 19.13 7.34
CA ASP A 238 -7.73 19.61 6.12
C ASP A 238 -6.59 18.66 5.72
N PHE A 239 -6.81 17.89 4.66
CA PHE A 239 -5.80 17.02 4.09
C PHE A 239 -5.00 17.78 3.03
N LEU A 240 -3.74 18.08 3.35
CA LEU A 240 -2.86 18.97 2.60
C LEU A 240 -1.67 18.19 2.04
N THR A 241 -1.72 17.86 0.75
CA THR A 241 -0.57 17.30 0.04
C THR A 241 0.34 18.44 -0.39
N ARG A 242 1.54 18.53 0.18
CA ARG A 242 2.49 19.64 0.00
C ARG A 242 3.92 19.14 -0.04
N PRO A 243 4.39 18.68 -1.21
CA PRO A 243 5.72 18.13 -1.33
C PRO A 243 6.81 19.17 -1.08
N LEU A 244 7.86 18.79 -0.36
CA LEU A 244 9.01 19.67 -0.08
C LEU A 244 9.68 20.16 -1.37
N THR A 245 9.75 19.30 -2.39
CA THR A 245 10.34 19.65 -3.71
C THR A 245 9.54 20.71 -4.47
N LYS A 246 8.29 20.99 -4.06
CA LYS A 246 7.38 21.97 -4.67
C LYS A 246 7.17 23.17 -3.74
N GLY A 247 8.09 23.42 -2.82
CA GLY A 247 8.02 24.54 -1.87
C GLY A 247 7.15 24.26 -0.64
N GLY A 248 6.87 22.99 -0.34
CA GLY A 248 6.31 22.59 0.95
C GLY A 248 7.26 22.93 2.10
N LEU A 249 6.74 22.99 3.33
CA LEU A 249 7.53 23.19 4.52
C LEU A 249 8.09 21.85 5.05
N PRO A 250 9.26 21.88 5.71
CA PRO A 250 9.81 20.74 6.45
C PRO A 250 8.84 20.23 7.53
N GLN A 251 9.03 19.00 8.00
CA GLN A 251 8.06 18.30 8.86
C GLN A 251 8.01 18.77 10.32
N LEU A 252 9.07 19.40 10.85
CA LEU A 252 9.14 19.83 12.25
C LEU A 252 9.02 21.35 12.40
N CYS A 253 8.08 21.98 11.68
CA CYS A 253 7.83 23.42 11.79
C CYS A 253 6.68 23.74 12.77
N SER A 254 6.64 24.96 13.31
CA SER A 254 5.50 25.38 14.14
C SER A 254 4.20 25.30 13.32
N PRO A 255 3.09 24.77 13.87
CA PRO A 255 1.79 24.71 13.20
C PRO A 255 1.35 26.04 12.55
N LYS A 256 1.67 27.17 13.19
CA LYS A 256 1.41 28.52 12.65
C LYS A 256 2.05 28.77 11.27
N GLN A 257 3.20 28.16 10.98
CA GLN A 257 3.92 28.35 9.71
C GLN A 257 3.19 27.67 8.54
N TYR A 258 2.51 26.55 8.77
CA TYR A 258 1.69 25.89 7.75
C TYR A 258 0.38 26.64 7.48
N GLY A 259 -0.08 27.44 8.45
CA GLY A 259 -1.25 28.31 8.30
C GLY A 259 -1.64 28.96 9.62
N THR A 260 -2.07 30.22 9.57
CA THR A 260 -2.43 30.99 10.78
C THR A 260 -3.59 30.39 11.57
N LYS A 261 -4.51 29.68 10.91
CA LYS A 261 -5.62 28.96 11.57
C LYS A 261 -5.16 27.78 12.43
N TYR A 262 -3.95 27.25 12.22
CA TYR A 262 -3.39 26.15 13.01
C TYR A 262 -2.48 26.63 14.13
N ALA A 263 -2.41 27.94 14.39
CA ALA A 263 -1.43 28.52 15.31
C ALA A 263 -1.54 28.00 16.76
N GLN A 264 -2.70 27.47 17.16
CA GLN A 264 -2.95 26.90 18.49
C GLN A 264 -2.85 25.37 18.52
N CYS A 265 -2.68 24.72 17.36
CA CYS A 265 -2.54 23.28 17.32
C CYS A 265 -1.19 22.84 17.90
N LYS A 266 -1.16 21.67 18.52
CA LYS A 266 0.07 20.93 18.83
C LYS A 266 0.56 20.17 17.63
N LEU A 267 1.87 20.06 17.49
CA LEU A 267 2.50 19.33 16.40
C LEU A 267 2.57 17.84 16.71
N VAL A 268 2.11 17.02 15.78
CA VAL A 268 2.36 15.57 15.74
C VAL A 268 3.08 15.26 14.43
N SER A 269 4.19 14.53 14.48
CA SER A 269 4.93 14.16 13.27
C SER A 269 5.12 12.65 13.20
N LEU A 270 4.57 12.02 12.16
CA LEU A 270 4.82 10.61 11.89
C LEU A 270 6.22 10.45 11.30
N VAL A 271 6.89 9.38 11.68
CA VAL A 271 8.27 9.07 11.28
C VAL A 271 8.27 7.76 10.50
N ALA A 272 8.89 7.76 9.32
CA ALA A 272 9.06 6.55 8.52
C ALA A 272 10.13 5.66 9.17
N TRP A 273 9.69 4.66 9.92
CA TRP A 273 10.52 3.73 10.68
C TRP A 273 10.60 2.36 9.98
N ASP A 274 11.30 1.42 10.60
CA ASP A 274 11.44 0.05 10.16
C ASP A 274 11.07 -0.97 11.25
N HIS A 275 10.96 -2.23 10.84
CA HIS A 275 10.45 -3.31 11.66
C HIS A 275 11.35 -3.64 12.84
N VAL A 276 12.66 -3.46 12.77
CA VAL A 276 13.59 -4.14 13.69
C VAL A 276 14.62 -3.24 14.34
N SER A 277 14.87 -2.03 13.86
CA SER A 277 15.69 -1.07 14.60
C SER A 277 14.94 -0.52 15.81
N LYS A 278 15.67 0.18 16.69
CA LYS A 278 15.09 1.12 17.66
C LYS A 278 14.76 2.46 16.97
N PRO A 279 13.79 3.26 17.49
CA PRO A 279 13.49 4.55 16.89
C PRO A 279 14.73 5.43 16.81
N GLY A 280 14.97 6.02 15.65
CA GLY A 280 16.16 6.77 15.27
C GLY A 280 17.13 6.06 14.34
N ASN A 281 17.08 4.72 14.26
CA ASN A 281 17.92 3.86 13.42
C ASN A 281 19.34 4.40 13.13
N ASP A 282 19.58 4.95 11.93
CA ASP A 282 20.86 5.51 11.48
C ASP A 282 21.52 6.44 12.52
N TYR A 283 20.71 7.18 13.27
CA TYR A 283 21.21 8.17 14.23
C TYR A 283 21.79 7.55 15.49
N TRP A 284 21.45 6.31 15.84
CA TRP A 284 22.15 5.59 16.92
C TRP A 284 23.64 5.47 16.62
N GLY A 285 24.00 5.26 15.35
CA GLY A 285 25.38 5.27 14.85
C GLY A 285 25.94 6.68 14.54
N GLY A 286 25.17 7.74 14.81
CA GLY A 286 25.56 9.14 14.60
C GLY A 286 25.26 9.69 13.22
N ALA A 287 24.60 8.94 12.34
CA ALA A 287 24.26 9.38 10.99
C ALA A 287 22.88 10.08 10.97
N ARG A 288 22.87 11.36 10.61
CA ARG A 288 21.65 12.14 10.39
C ARG A 288 21.13 11.93 8.96
N ARG A 289 20.63 10.73 8.70
CA ARG A 289 20.10 10.27 7.41
C ARG A 289 18.78 9.57 7.63
N THR A 290 18.04 9.37 6.53
CA THR A 290 16.67 8.81 6.52
C THR A 290 15.69 9.70 7.29
N ASP A 291 14.38 9.53 7.10
CA ASP A 291 13.41 10.31 7.89
C ASP A 291 13.54 9.98 9.39
N ASP A 292 13.78 8.70 9.70
CA ASP A 292 14.01 8.19 11.04
C ASP A 292 15.22 8.83 11.74
N GLY A 293 16.40 8.72 11.14
CA GLY A 293 17.61 9.26 11.74
C GLY A 293 17.64 10.80 11.75
N VAL A 294 17.03 11.46 10.76
CA VAL A 294 16.88 12.93 10.78
C VAL A 294 16.01 13.37 11.95
N LYS A 295 14.83 12.77 12.15
CA LYS A 295 13.95 13.14 13.28
C LYS A 295 14.52 12.67 14.62
N GLY A 296 15.25 11.55 14.67
CA GLY A 296 15.99 11.11 15.84
C GLY A 296 17.09 12.10 16.27
N ALA A 297 17.78 12.71 15.30
CA ALA A 297 18.80 13.72 15.54
C ALA A 297 18.23 15.10 15.91
N ALA A 298 17.13 15.49 15.27
CA ALA A 298 16.51 16.81 15.41
C ALA A 298 15.74 16.99 16.72
N THR A 299 15.49 15.91 17.47
CA THR A 299 14.57 15.92 18.62
C THR A 299 15.18 15.28 19.87
N GLY A 300 14.44 15.33 20.97
CA GLY A 300 14.77 14.64 22.22
C GLY A 300 14.44 13.14 22.21
N THR A 301 14.36 12.48 21.06
CA THR A 301 14.11 11.02 20.96
C THR A 301 15.12 10.21 21.78
N MET A 302 16.42 10.48 21.63
CA MET A 302 17.44 9.67 22.28
C MET A 302 17.40 9.78 23.81
N PRO A 303 17.29 10.98 24.41
CA PRO A 303 16.99 11.10 25.84
C PRO A 303 15.71 10.39 26.28
N ALA A 304 14.63 10.47 25.49
CA ALA A 304 13.35 9.84 25.83
C ALA A 304 13.43 8.31 25.88
N LEU A 305 14.16 7.70 24.94
CA LEU A 305 14.36 6.26 24.87
C LEU A 305 15.33 5.74 25.92
N THR A 306 16.40 6.50 26.18
CA THR A 306 17.52 6.05 27.02
C THR A 306 17.39 6.42 28.49
N GLY A 307 16.61 7.47 28.79
CA GLY A 307 16.59 8.11 30.11
C GLY A 307 17.86 8.91 30.43
N MET A 308 18.80 9.03 29.49
CA MET A 308 20.06 9.76 29.66
C MET A 308 19.93 11.20 29.17
N GLU A 309 20.67 12.13 29.78
CA GLU A 309 20.65 13.53 29.34
C GLU A 309 21.33 13.71 27.98
N GLY A 310 20.67 14.44 27.09
CA GLY A 310 21.21 14.88 25.82
C GLY A 310 21.37 16.40 25.75
N VAL A 311 22.19 16.86 24.82
CA VAL A 311 22.35 18.27 24.47
C VAL A 311 22.33 18.41 22.96
N TYR A 312 21.57 19.38 22.45
CA TYR A 312 21.55 19.67 21.02
C TYR A 312 22.79 20.50 20.63
N GLN A 313 23.63 19.99 19.72
CA GLN A 313 24.87 20.62 19.28
C GLN A 313 25.02 20.55 17.76
N GLY A 314 25.29 21.70 17.13
CA GLY A 314 25.40 21.81 15.68
C GLY A 314 24.05 21.56 15.01
N ASP A 315 23.85 20.35 14.52
CA ASP A 315 22.68 19.88 13.78
C ASP A 315 22.01 18.64 14.41
N ARG A 316 22.37 18.28 15.65
CA ARG A 316 21.98 16.98 16.22
C ARG A 316 21.99 16.92 17.75
N MET A 317 21.17 16.03 18.32
CA MET A 317 21.08 15.70 19.75
C MET A 317 22.18 14.72 20.17
N VAL A 318 23.18 15.11 20.96
CA VAL A 318 24.29 14.24 21.39
C VAL A 318 24.22 13.91 22.89
N PRO A 319 24.88 12.84 23.38
CA PRO A 319 24.97 12.56 24.80
C PRO A 319 25.67 13.70 25.55
N LYS A 320 25.07 14.20 26.64
CA LYS A 320 25.61 15.36 27.37
C LYS A 320 26.97 15.09 28.01
N GLU A 321 27.16 13.91 28.58
CA GLU A 321 28.42 13.53 29.26
C GLU A 321 29.54 13.16 28.28
N ALA A 322 29.21 12.79 27.04
CA ALA A 322 30.18 12.42 26.02
C ALA A 322 29.75 12.90 24.61
N PRO A 323 29.76 14.22 24.34
CA PRO A 323 29.26 14.80 23.09
C PRO A 323 29.97 14.32 21.81
N HIS A 324 31.15 13.70 21.97
CA HIS A 324 31.97 13.17 20.87
C HIS A 324 31.60 11.73 20.49
N MET A 325 30.81 11.03 21.31
CA MET A 325 30.34 9.67 21.05
C MET A 325 28.98 9.69 20.35
N ASN A 326 28.71 8.68 19.51
CA ASN A 326 27.34 8.39 19.09
C ASN A 326 26.55 7.75 20.24
N TRP A 327 25.22 7.67 20.10
CA TRP A 327 24.36 7.16 21.16
C TRP A 327 24.55 5.67 21.41
N SER A 328 24.79 4.87 20.38
CA SER A 328 25.03 3.41 20.50
C SER A 328 26.24 3.13 21.39
N ASP A 329 27.40 3.72 21.06
CA ASP A 329 28.64 3.55 21.81
C ASP A 329 28.51 4.09 23.24
N TYR A 330 27.86 5.25 23.39
CA TYR A 330 27.64 5.86 24.71
C TYR A 330 26.78 4.96 25.59
N ILE A 331 25.64 4.49 25.10
CA ILE A 331 24.73 3.65 25.87
C ILE A 331 25.33 2.29 26.16
N GLN A 332 26.08 1.70 25.23
CA GLN A 332 26.80 0.47 25.50
C GLN A 332 27.85 0.65 26.60
N SER A 333 28.54 1.79 26.66
CA SER A 333 29.46 2.11 27.77
C SER A 333 28.78 2.24 29.13
N LYS A 334 27.46 2.47 29.15
CA LYS A 334 26.62 2.54 30.36
C LYS A 334 25.89 1.24 30.69
N GLY A 335 26.20 0.13 30.00
CA GLY A 335 25.59 -1.18 30.21
C GLY A 335 24.42 -1.52 29.28
N GLY A 336 24.14 -0.68 28.28
CA GLY A 336 23.05 -0.86 27.33
C GLY A 336 21.71 -0.29 27.80
N VAL A 337 20.75 -0.17 26.87
CA VAL A 337 19.36 0.14 27.20
C VAL A 337 18.43 -0.88 26.56
N LEU A 338 17.46 -1.36 27.35
CA LEU A 338 16.36 -2.18 26.87
C LEU A 338 15.10 -1.32 26.79
N LEU A 339 14.40 -1.44 25.67
CA LEU A 339 13.09 -0.84 25.52
C LEU A 339 12.08 -1.57 26.41
N THR A 340 11.16 -0.81 27.00
CA THR A 340 10.12 -1.35 27.90
C THR A 340 8.75 -1.16 27.27
N ALA A 341 7.95 -2.23 27.28
CA ALA A 341 6.54 -2.13 26.90
C ALA A 341 5.64 -2.22 28.14
N VAL A 342 6.10 -2.87 29.22
CA VAL A 342 5.32 -3.03 30.44
C VAL A 342 5.00 -1.65 31.05
N GLY A 343 3.71 -1.37 31.19
CA GLY A 343 3.18 -0.09 31.69
C GLY A 343 3.21 1.05 30.66
N ASN A 344 3.68 0.79 29.44
CA ASN A 344 3.84 1.77 28.36
C ASN A 344 3.35 1.21 27.01
N PHE A 345 2.31 0.36 27.04
CA PHE A 345 1.74 -0.26 25.86
C PHE A 345 0.23 0.00 25.78
N ASN A 346 -0.27 0.41 24.61
CA ASN A 346 -1.70 0.57 24.35
C ASN A 346 -2.09 -0.12 23.04
N HIS A 347 -3.36 -0.50 22.92
CA HIS A 347 -3.90 -1.05 21.68
C HIS A 347 -5.22 -0.37 21.32
N TYR A 348 -5.53 -0.33 20.02
CA TYR A 348 -6.71 0.36 19.52
C TYR A 348 -7.50 -0.53 18.54
N PRO A 349 -8.85 -0.46 18.59
CA PRO A 349 -9.68 -1.21 17.67
C PRO A 349 -9.60 -0.63 16.26
N ILE A 350 -9.23 -1.46 15.30
CA ILE A 350 -9.42 -1.21 13.86
C ILE A 350 -10.72 -1.90 13.49
N SER A 351 -11.80 -1.38 14.03
CA SER A 351 -13.12 -1.85 13.64
C SER A 351 -13.52 -1.04 12.41
N ALA A 352 -13.91 -1.72 11.33
CA ALA A 352 -14.95 -1.16 10.47
C ALA A 352 -16.01 -0.63 11.44
N PRO A 353 -16.36 0.67 11.44
CA PRO A 353 -17.06 1.28 12.56
C PRO A 353 -18.19 0.34 12.95
N THR A 354 -18.25 -0.15 14.19
CA THR A 354 -19.20 -1.21 14.58
C THR A 354 -20.61 -0.91 14.08
N GLN A 355 -20.95 0.38 14.08
CA GLN A 355 -22.15 0.95 13.47
C GLN A 355 -22.33 0.70 11.96
N LYS A 356 -21.27 0.77 11.14
CA LYS A 356 -21.28 0.44 9.70
C LYS A 356 -21.45 -1.06 9.46
N LYS A 357 -20.80 -1.89 10.28
CA LYS A 357 -21.01 -3.35 10.21
C LYS A 357 -22.45 -3.71 10.57
N GLU A 358 -23.02 -3.08 11.59
CA GLU A 358 -24.44 -3.25 11.97
C GLU A 358 -25.39 -2.73 10.89
N GLN A 359 -25.15 -1.53 10.35
CA GLN A 359 -25.92 -0.97 9.23
C GLN A 359 -25.90 -1.89 8.01
N LEU A 360 -24.72 -2.38 7.61
CA LEU A 360 -24.61 -3.33 6.51
C LEU A 360 -25.42 -4.60 6.79
N LEU A 361 -25.31 -5.13 8.01
CA LEU A 361 -26.06 -6.31 8.37
C LEU A 361 -27.57 -6.07 8.28
N ASP A 362 -28.07 -4.91 8.70
CA ASP A 362 -29.48 -4.58 8.61
C ASP A 362 -29.96 -4.47 7.16
N LEU A 363 -29.16 -3.87 6.27
CA LEU A 363 -29.43 -3.87 4.82
C LEU A 363 -29.49 -5.30 4.26
N LEU A 364 -28.53 -6.15 4.61
CA LEU A 364 -28.48 -7.55 4.17
C LEU A 364 -29.66 -8.37 4.71
N LYS A 365 -30.08 -8.17 5.97
CA LYS A 365 -31.29 -8.80 6.53
C LYS A 365 -32.56 -8.40 5.79
N GLN A 366 -32.63 -7.14 5.35
CA GLN A 366 -33.74 -6.59 4.56
C GLN A 366 -33.68 -7.01 3.08
N LYS A 367 -32.62 -7.72 2.66
CA LYS A 367 -32.34 -8.06 1.27
C LYS A 367 -32.18 -6.85 0.35
N ASP A 368 -31.80 -5.69 0.91
CA ASP A 368 -31.44 -4.51 0.12
C ASP A 368 -29.97 -4.63 -0.33
N PHE A 369 -29.72 -5.55 -1.26
CA PHE A 369 -28.38 -5.84 -1.73
C PHE A 369 -27.79 -4.70 -2.55
N ASP A 370 -28.60 -3.88 -3.23
CA ASP A 370 -28.11 -2.74 -4.00
C ASP A 370 -27.50 -1.68 -3.06
N GLN A 371 -28.17 -1.33 -1.96
CA GLN A 371 -27.58 -0.44 -0.94
C GLN A 371 -26.43 -1.09 -0.20
N ALA A 372 -26.53 -2.38 0.14
CA ALA A 372 -25.43 -3.11 0.78
C ALA A 372 -24.15 -3.09 -0.08
N ILE A 373 -24.29 -3.31 -1.40
CA ILE A 373 -23.17 -3.26 -2.35
C ILE A 373 -22.66 -1.83 -2.50
N GLY A 374 -23.54 -0.82 -2.57
CA GLY A 374 -23.13 0.59 -2.57
C GLY A 374 -22.32 0.95 -1.32
N MET A 375 -22.74 0.44 -0.17
CA MET A 375 -22.04 0.60 1.10
C MET A 375 -20.70 -0.12 1.13
N ILE A 376 -20.61 -1.34 0.62
CA ILE A 376 -19.36 -2.10 0.50
C ILE A 376 -18.39 -1.40 -0.48
N LYS A 377 -18.89 -0.83 -1.58
CA LYS A 377 -18.07 -0.01 -2.50
C LYS A 377 -17.52 1.24 -1.82
N ALA A 378 -18.30 1.86 -0.93
CA ALA A 378 -17.87 3.04 -0.16
C ALA A 378 -16.94 2.68 1.01
N TYR A 379 -17.07 1.47 1.56
CA TYR A 379 -16.28 0.95 2.68
C TYR A 379 -15.83 -0.48 2.38
N PRO A 380 -14.76 -0.67 1.56
CA PRO A 380 -14.34 -2.01 1.14
C PRO A 380 -13.90 -2.93 2.28
N SER A 381 -13.57 -2.38 3.46
CA SER A 381 -13.34 -3.15 4.70
C SER A 381 -14.56 -4.01 5.10
N LEU A 382 -15.75 -3.67 4.60
CA LEU A 382 -16.97 -4.43 4.81
C LEU A 382 -17.13 -5.65 3.88
N LEU A 383 -16.30 -5.78 2.84
CA LEU A 383 -16.48 -6.79 1.78
C LEU A 383 -16.43 -8.23 2.33
N ASN A 384 -15.51 -8.50 3.26
CA ASN A 384 -15.23 -9.84 3.80
C ASN A 384 -15.64 -9.99 5.28
N VAL A 385 -16.48 -9.10 5.81
CA VAL A 385 -16.92 -9.19 7.21
C VAL A 385 -17.80 -10.42 7.44
N THR A 386 -17.78 -10.94 8.66
CA THR A 386 -18.67 -12.01 9.12
C THR A 386 -19.55 -11.51 10.26
N PHE A 387 -20.78 -12.01 10.33
CA PHE A 387 -21.77 -11.59 11.32
C PHE A 387 -22.06 -12.71 12.32
N GLU A 388 -21.51 -12.62 13.54
CA GLU A 388 -21.69 -13.64 14.60
C GLU A 388 -23.16 -13.94 14.90
N GLN A 389 -23.97 -12.88 14.99
CA GLN A 389 -25.43 -12.94 15.17
C GLN A 389 -26.19 -13.62 14.02
N HIS A 390 -25.54 -13.85 12.88
CA HIS A 390 -26.03 -14.65 11.75
C HIS A 390 -25.14 -15.84 11.50
N TYR A 391 -24.75 -16.53 12.57
CA TYR A 391 -23.92 -17.74 12.52
C TYR A 391 -22.60 -17.54 11.78
N GLY A 392 -22.02 -16.34 11.77
CA GLY A 392 -20.79 -16.03 11.06
C GLY A 392 -20.93 -15.86 9.54
N ALA A 393 -22.14 -15.70 9.00
CA ALA A 393 -22.33 -15.48 7.57
C ALA A 393 -21.64 -14.19 7.06
N SER A 394 -21.15 -14.21 5.83
CA SER A 394 -20.61 -13.03 5.12
C SER A 394 -21.67 -12.38 4.22
N PRO A 395 -21.44 -11.16 3.69
CA PRO A 395 -22.32 -10.56 2.67
C PRO A 395 -22.56 -11.48 1.48
N LEU A 396 -21.50 -12.16 1.00
CA LEU A 396 -21.60 -13.13 -0.09
C LEU A 396 -22.43 -14.36 0.31
N SER A 397 -22.24 -14.90 1.52
CA SER A 397 -23.08 -15.99 2.03
C SER A 397 -24.54 -15.58 2.11
N MET A 398 -24.84 -14.36 2.56
CA MET A 398 -26.22 -13.84 2.66
C MET A 398 -26.86 -13.65 1.27
N ALA A 399 -26.11 -13.15 0.28
CA ALA A 399 -26.57 -13.06 -1.11
C ALA A 399 -26.83 -14.46 -1.72
N ALA A 400 -25.94 -15.42 -1.48
CA ALA A 400 -26.10 -16.80 -1.90
C ALA A 400 -27.31 -17.49 -1.23
N ILE A 401 -27.54 -17.22 0.06
CA ILE A 401 -28.72 -17.70 0.79
C ILE A 401 -30.02 -17.12 0.22
N ALA A 402 -29.99 -15.86 -0.21
CA ALA A 402 -31.16 -15.19 -0.77
C ALA A 402 -31.49 -15.61 -2.21
N GLY A 403 -30.54 -16.24 -2.92
CA GLY A 403 -30.67 -16.55 -4.34
C GLY A 403 -30.52 -15.32 -5.24
N ASP A 404 -29.87 -14.26 -4.76
CA ASP A 404 -29.67 -13.02 -5.52
C ASP A 404 -28.42 -13.12 -6.40
N TYR A 405 -28.61 -13.58 -7.63
CA TYR A 405 -27.53 -13.74 -8.60
C TYR A 405 -26.82 -12.44 -8.92
N LYS A 406 -27.56 -11.32 -9.02
CA LYS A 406 -26.98 -10.00 -9.33
C LYS A 406 -26.05 -9.56 -8.20
N ALA A 407 -26.48 -9.73 -6.96
CA ALA A 407 -25.68 -9.38 -5.80
C ALA A 407 -24.41 -10.24 -5.69
N VAL A 408 -24.53 -11.56 -5.88
CA VAL A 408 -23.39 -12.49 -5.92
C VAL A 408 -22.39 -12.06 -6.98
N HIS A 409 -22.86 -11.77 -8.20
CA HIS A 409 -22.02 -11.37 -9.31
C HIS A 409 -21.27 -10.06 -9.05
N GLU A 410 -21.96 -9.04 -8.52
CA GLU A 410 -21.32 -7.77 -8.17
C GLU A 410 -20.32 -7.90 -7.02
N LEU A 411 -20.60 -8.71 -6.01
CA LEU A 411 -19.64 -8.98 -4.91
C LEU A 411 -18.39 -9.71 -5.43
N ILE A 412 -18.54 -10.65 -6.37
CA ILE A 412 -17.41 -11.34 -7.02
C ILE A 412 -16.55 -10.35 -7.83
N LYS A 413 -17.15 -9.41 -8.56
CA LYS A 413 -16.40 -8.34 -9.25
C LYS A 413 -15.60 -7.45 -8.31
N LEU A 414 -16.04 -7.32 -7.05
CA LEU A 414 -15.32 -6.60 -6.00
C LEU A 414 -14.21 -7.44 -5.36
N ASN A 415 -13.92 -8.64 -5.88
CA ASN A 415 -12.88 -9.55 -5.40
C ASN A 415 -13.15 -10.07 -3.96
N VAL A 416 -14.42 -10.34 -3.64
CA VAL A 416 -14.81 -10.96 -2.36
C VAL A 416 -14.19 -12.35 -2.21
N ASN A 417 -13.83 -12.72 -0.97
CA ASN A 417 -13.36 -14.08 -0.68
C ASN A 417 -14.54 -15.07 -0.74
N VAL A 418 -14.59 -15.87 -1.80
CA VAL A 418 -15.65 -16.89 -2.04
C VAL A 418 -15.62 -18.07 -1.06
N ASN A 419 -14.56 -18.20 -0.26
CA ASN A 419 -14.30 -19.32 0.64
C ASN A 419 -14.46 -18.97 2.13
N LEU A 420 -15.05 -17.80 2.45
CA LEU A 420 -15.32 -17.43 3.85
C LEU A 420 -16.25 -18.44 4.51
N LYS A 421 -15.82 -18.96 5.65
CA LYS A 421 -16.56 -19.95 6.44
C LYS A 421 -17.40 -19.27 7.50
N ASP A 422 -18.62 -19.77 7.64
CA ASP A 422 -19.48 -19.43 8.77
C ASP A 422 -19.15 -20.31 10.01
N ALA A 423 -19.89 -20.12 11.11
CA ALA A 423 -19.73 -20.87 12.36
C ALA A 423 -20.05 -22.37 12.24
N LYS A 424 -20.67 -22.79 11.13
CA LYS A 424 -20.92 -24.20 10.78
C LYS A 424 -19.94 -24.68 9.70
N SER A 425 -18.84 -23.96 9.48
CA SER A 425 -17.85 -24.25 8.43
C SER A 425 -18.41 -24.26 7.00
N ASN A 426 -19.61 -23.71 6.77
CA ASN A 426 -20.18 -23.59 5.44
C ASN A 426 -19.57 -22.39 4.70
N ILE A 427 -19.24 -22.60 3.43
CA ILE A 427 -18.88 -21.51 2.49
C ILE A 427 -20.13 -21.07 1.70
N PRO A 428 -20.12 -19.91 1.02
CA PRO A 428 -21.23 -19.46 0.17
C PRO A 428 -21.79 -20.53 -0.78
N LEU A 429 -20.92 -21.38 -1.36
CA LEU A 429 -21.34 -22.47 -2.24
C LEU A 429 -22.22 -23.50 -1.52
N CYS A 430 -21.86 -23.91 -0.29
CA CYS A 430 -22.67 -24.82 0.53
C CYS A 430 -24.08 -24.24 0.74
N TRP A 431 -24.17 -22.94 1.02
CA TRP A 431 -25.45 -22.28 1.23
C TRP A 431 -26.32 -22.24 -0.02
N ALA A 432 -25.76 -21.96 -1.21
CA ALA A 432 -26.51 -22.00 -2.46
C ALA A 432 -27.13 -23.40 -2.71
N ILE A 433 -26.36 -24.47 -2.47
CA ILE A 433 -26.81 -25.86 -2.64
C ILE A 433 -27.91 -26.21 -1.62
N LEU A 434 -27.70 -25.87 -0.34
CA LEU A 434 -28.66 -26.14 0.74
C LEU A 434 -30.00 -25.42 0.51
N GLN A 435 -29.97 -24.16 0.07
CA GLN A 435 -31.19 -23.41 -0.23
C GLN A 435 -31.89 -23.90 -1.49
N ALA A 436 -31.15 -24.34 -2.51
CA ALA A 436 -31.75 -25.01 -3.67
C ALA A 436 -32.51 -26.28 -3.26
N GLY A 437 -31.90 -27.10 -2.40
CA GLY A 437 -32.56 -28.29 -1.83
C GLY A 437 -33.84 -27.97 -1.07
N LYS A 438 -33.83 -26.89 -0.29
CA LYS A 438 -35.02 -26.41 0.42
C LYS A 438 -36.11 -25.96 -0.56
N ALA A 439 -35.75 -25.13 -1.55
CA ALA A 439 -36.67 -24.65 -2.58
C ALA A 439 -37.30 -25.80 -3.38
N LYS A 440 -36.51 -26.83 -3.74
CA LYS A 440 -36.98 -28.02 -4.46
C LYS A 440 -37.99 -28.85 -3.65
N LYS A 441 -37.78 -28.95 -2.33
CA LYS A 441 -38.73 -29.65 -1.42
C LYS A 441 -40.06 -28.92 -1.30
N GLU A 442 -40.04 -27.59 -1.34
CA GLU A 442 -41.24 -26.76 -1.30
C GLU A 442 -41.99 -26.80 -2.64
N ASN A 443 -41.27 -26.71 -3.75
CA ASN A 443 -41.81 -26.80 -5.10
C ASN A 443 -40.73 -27.30 -6.07
N THR A 444 -40.98 -28.41 -6.76
CA THR A 444 -40.04 -29.00 -7.73
C THR A 444 -39.73 -28.07 -8.91
N ASN A 445 -40.60 -27.09 -9.19
CA ASN A 445 -40.42 -26.04 -10.19
C ASN A 445 -40.25 -24.65 -9.55
N HIS A 446 -39.67 -24.58 -8.35
CA HIS A 446 -39.47 -23.31 -7.65
C HIS A 446 -38.63 -22.34 -8.52
N PRO A 447 -39.06 -21.08 -8.71
CA PRO A 447 -38.43 -20.15 -9.66
C PRO A 447 -36.96 -19.85 -9.36
N LEU A 448 -36.56 -19.91 -8.08
CA LEU A 448 -35.17 -19.69 -7.67
C LEU A 448 -34.22 -20.88 -7.95
N LEU A 449 -34.71 -22.06 -8.34
CA LEU A 449 -33.81 -23.21 -8.60
C LEU A 449 -32.81 -22.92 -9.72
N ALA A 450 -33.23 -22.20 -10.76
CA ALA A 450 -32.35 -21.75 -11.82
C ALA A 450 -31.30 -20.75 -11.31
N GLU A 451 -31.70 -19.82 -10.44
CA GLU A 451 -30.80 -18.81 -9.89
C GLU A 451 -29.77 -19.42 -8.93
N TYR A 452 -30.17 -20.32 -8.04
CA TYR A 452 -29.22 -21.03 -7.18
C TYR A 452 -28.21 -21.87 -7.98
N LYS A 453 -28.64 -22.46 -9.10
CA LYS A 453 -27.74 -23.21 -10.00
C LYS A 453 -26.70 -22.29 -10.64
N LYS A 454 -27.14 -21.12 -11.15
CA LYS A 454 -26.23 -20.10 -11.70
C LYS A 454 -25.25 -19.56 -10.65
N ILE A 455 -25.73 -19.32 -9.42
CA ILE A 455 -24.89 -18.90 -8.30
C ILE A 455 -23.86 -19.98 -7.98
N ALA A 456 -24.25 -21.25 -7.90
CA ALA A 456 -23.32 -22.36 -7.65
C ALA A 456 -22.24 -22.47 -8.74
N LEU A 457 -22.64 -22.39 -10.02
CA LEU A 457 -21.70 -22.34 -11.16
C LEU A 457 -20.71 -21.19 -11.01
N MET A 458 -21.21 -19.97 -10.77
CA MET A 458 -20.39 -18.77 -10.65
C MET A 458 -19.39 -18.88 -9.49
N LEU A 459 -19.83 -19.39 -8.34
CA LEU A 459 -18.98 -19.59 -7.17
C LEU A 459 -17.87 -20.62 -7.45
N ILE A 460 -18.18 -21.72 -8.14
CA ILE A 460 -17.18 -22.73 -8.56
C ILE A 460 -16.17 -22.14 -9.54
N GLN A 461 -16.65 -21.42 -10.56
CA GLN A 461 -15.79 -20.76 -11.56
C GLN A 461 -14.85 -19.73 -10.95
N ASN A 462 -15.26 -19.10 -9.84
CA ASN A 462 -14.46 -18.10 -9.12
C ASN A 462 -13.69 -18.70 -7.92
N GLY A 463 -13.42 -20.00 -7.93
CA GLY A 463 -12.45 -20.62 -7.02
C GLY A 463 -13.04 -21.12 -5.69
N SER A 464 -14.34 -21.44 -5.63
CA SER A 464 -14.90 -22.08 -4.43
C SER A 464 -14.25 -23.44 -4.15
N ASN A 465 -13.87 -23.65 -2.89
CA ASN A 465 -13.19 -24.85 -2.45
C ASN A 465 -14.17 -26.02 -2.32
N MET A 466 -14.22 -26.84 -3.37
CA MET A 466 -15.04 -28.06 -3.44
C MET A 466 -14.68 -29.14 -2.40
N SER A 467 -13.51 -29.02 -1.77
CA SER A 467 -13.02 -29.93 -0.73
C SER A 467 -13.29 -29.40 0.69
N ASN A 468 -13.90 -28.22 0.84
CA ASN A 468 -14.23 -27.67 2.15
C ASN A 468 -15.21 -28.60 2.88
N ARG A 469 -14.94 -28.92 4.14
CA ARG A 469 -15.84 -29.74 4.97
C ARG A 469 -16.65 -28.84 5.90
N ASP A 470 -17.96 -28.99 5.85
CA ASP A 470 -18.89 -28.31 6.75
C ASP A 470 -18.88 -28.94 8.16
N GLY A 471 -19.71 -28.41 9.07
CA GLY A 471 -19.85 -28.90 10.45
C GLY A 471 -20.42 -30.32 10.57
N PHE A 472 -20.94 -30.89 9.48
CA PHE A 472 -21.37 -32.29 9.38
C PHE A 472 -20.33 -33.15 8.65
N ASN A 473 -19.13 -32.61 8.41
CA ASN A 473 -18.04 -33.24 7.70
C ASN A 473 -18.35 -33.52 6.21
N ALA A 474 -19.38 -32.88 5.64
CA ALA A 474 -19.78 -32.99 4.25
C ALA A 474 -19.08 -31.91 3.39
N THR A 475 -18.67 -32.29 2.18
CA THR A 475 -18.13 -31.37 1.18
C THR A 475 -19.23 -30.77 0.30
N PRO A 476 -18.98 -29.64 -0.40
CA PRO A 476 -19.89 -29.17 -1.45
C PRO A 476 -20.27 -30.27 -2.46
N LEU A 477 -19.34 -31.17 -2.77
CA LEU A 477 -19.61 -32.33 -3.63
C LEU A 477 -20.57 -33.33 -2.98
N ASP A 478 -20.37 -33.67 -1.71
CA ASP A 478 -21.28 -34.53 -0.95
C ASP A 478 -22.69 -33.93 -0.88
N LEU A 479 -22.78 -32.60 -0.68
CA LEU A 479 -24.04 -31.86 -0.67
C LEU A 479 -24.74 -31.89 -2.03
N ILE A 480 -24.01 -31.72 -3.14
CA ILE A 480 -24.57 -31.87 -4.50
C ILE A 480 -25.12 -33.28 -4.67
N ASP A 481 -24.34 -34.31 -4.34
CA ASP A 481 -24.74 -35.71 -4.50
C ASP A 481 -25.99 -36.06 -3.69
N GLN A 482 -26.10 -35.52 -2.48
CA GLN A 482 -27.21 -35.81 -1.58
C GLN A 482 -28.48 -35.00 -1.91
N ILE A 483 -28.34 -33.75 -2.35
CA ILE A 483 -29.43 -32.77 -2.40
C ILE A 483 -29.86 -32.47 -3.83
N MET A 484 -28.88 -32.23 -4.71
CA MET A 484 -29.07 -31.81 -6.10
C MET A 484 -28.26 -32.72 -7.05
N PRO A 485 -28.47 -34.05 -7.04
CA PRO A 485 -27.66 -34.97 -7.84
C PRO A 485 -27.73 -34.67 -9.34
N GLU A 486 -28.83 -34.08 -9.81
CA GLU A 486 -28.98 -33.63 -11.19
C GLU A 486 -28.01 -32.48 -11.58
N TRP A 487 -27.50 -31.72 -10.60
CA TRP A 487 -26.51 -30.68 -10.86
C TRP A 487 -25.10 -31.24 -11.03
N LYS A 488 -24.85 -32.47 -10.60
CA LYS A 488 -23.51 -33.06 -10.56
C LYS A 488 -22.81 -33.01 -11.92
N GLN A 489 -23.50 -33.40 -12.99
CA GLN A 489 -22.90 -33.38 -14.32
C GLN A 489 -22.61 -31.95 -14.79
N GLU A 490 -23.53 -31.01 -14.58
CA GLU A 490 -23.38 -29.64 -15.08
C GLU A 490 -22.39 -28.81 -14.25
N LEU A 491 -22.28 -29.05 -12.94
CA LEU A 491 -21.34 -28.34 -12.06
C LEU A 491 -19.91 -28.90 -12.09
N LEU A 492 -19.74 -30.18 -12.47
CA LEU A 492 -18.43 -30.88 -12.45
C LEU A 492 -17.90 -31.19 -13.85
N GLN A 493 -18.65 -30.89 -14.91
CA GLN A 493 -18.05 -30.80 -16.22
C GLN A 493 -17.00 -29.68 -16.18
N LYS A 494 -15.75 -29.99 -16.53
CA LYS A 494 -14.83 -28.96 -17.05
C LYS A 494 -15.60 -28.21 -18.13
N PRO A 495 -15.53 -26.87 -18.19
CA PRO A 495 -16.32 -26.11 -19.15
C PRO A 495 -16.17 -26.75 -20.52
N GLN A 496 -17.23 -27.38 -21.02
CA GLN A 496 -17.51 -27.24 -22.43
C GLN A 496 -17.72 -25.74 -22.57
N GLU A 497 -16.86 -25.12 -23.37
CA GLU A 497 -17.16 -23.81 -23.92
C GLU A 497 -18.65 -23.85 -24.31
N GLU A 498 -19.49 -23.06 -23.61
CA GLU A 498 -20.67 -22.53 -24.28
C GLU A 498 -20.18 -22.06 -25.65
N PRO A 499 -20.86 -22.39 -26.76
CA PRO A 499 -20.35 -22.10 -28.09
C PRO A 499 -20.04 -20.61 -28.20
N LEU A 500 -18.76 -20.28 -27.98
CA LEU A 500 -18.23 -18.94 -27.99
C LEU A 500 -17.95 -18.66 -29.45
N GLU A 501 -19.01 -18.21 -30.09
CA GLU A 501 -19.01 -17.53 -31.37
C GLU A 501 -18.60 -18.42 -32.57
N LYS A 502 -19.01 -18.01 -33.76
CA LYS A 502 -18.86 -18.85 -34.96
C LYS A 502 -17.36 -18.96 -35.30
N PRO A 503 -16.91 -19.96 -36.08
CA PRO A 503 -15.53 -19.99 -36.61
C PRO A 503 -15.16 -18.71 -37.39
N GLU A 504 -16.17 -18.03 -37.93
CA GLU A 504 -16.05 -16.70 -38.54
C GLU A 504 -15.68 -15.62 -37.52
N ASP A 505 -16.12 -15.73 -36.26
CA ASP A 505 -15.87 -14.78 -35.17
C ASP A 505 -14.50 -15.00 -34.48
N GLU A 506 -13.99 -16.23 -34.34
CA GLU A 506 -12.61 -16.47 -33.87
C GLU A 506 -11.57 -15.99 -34.89
N ALA A 507 -11.79 -16.29 -36.18
CA ALA A 507 -10.95 -15.76 -37.24
C ALA A 507 -11.01 -14.22 -37.31
N LEU A 508 -12.21 -13.64 -37.08
CA LEU A 508 -12.39 -12.19 -37.00
C LEU A 508 -11.73 -11.60 -35.75
N LYS A 509 -11.80 -12.24 -34.59
CA LYS A 509 -11.14 -11.82 -33.35
C LYS A 509 -9.62 -11.91 -33.45
N GLU A 510 -9.10 -12.98 -34.02
CA GLU A 510 -7.67 -13.13 -34.30
C GLU A 510 -7.21 -12.09 -35.32
N GLN A 511 -8.00 -11.84 -36.37
CA GLN A 511 -7.73 -10.76 -37.33
C GLN A 511 -7.78 -9.38 -36.67
N GLN A 512 -8.73 -9.13 -35.77
CA GLN A 512 -8.87 -7.88 -35.01
C GLN A 512 -7.71 -7.70 -34.02
N TYR A 513 -7.30 -8.77 -33.33
CA TYR A 513 -6.17 -8.77 -32.42
C TYR A 513 -4.87 -8.47 -33.17
N GLN A 514 -4.60 -9.17 -34.27
CA GLN A 514 -3.44 -8.91 -35.12
C GLN A 514 -3.45 -7.50 -35.70
N LYS A 515 -4.63 -7.00 -36.12
CA LYS A 515 -4.79 -5.63 -36.61
C LYS A 515 -4.46 -4.62 -35.51
N LEU A 516 -5.00 -4.79 -34.32
CA LEU A 516 -4.75 -3.91 -33.17
C LEU A 516 -3.27 -3.95 -32.74
N ALA A 517 -2.66 -5.13 -32.68
CA ALA A 517 -1.24 -5.29 -32.39
C ALA A 517 -0.37 -4.54 -33.40
N LYS A 518 -0.63 -4.73 -34.72
CA LYS A 518 0.08 -4.02 -35.79
C LYS A 518 -0.12 -2.50 -35.74
N GLU A 519 -1.33 -2.02 -35.43
CA GLU A 519 -1.60 -0.58 -35.28
C GLU A 519 -0.81 0.02 -34.12
N ARG A 520 -0.72 -0.67 -32.98
CA ARG A 520 0.08 -0.22 -31.82
C ARG A 520 1.57 -0.18 -32.15
N ILE A 521 2.09 -1.25 -32.76
CA ILE A 521 3.49 -1.33 -33.19
C ILE A 521 3.82 -0.21 -34.19
N SER A 522 2.95 0.05 -35.17
CA SER A 522 3.17 1.13 -36.13
C SER A 522 3.22 2.52 -35.48
N ARG A 523 2.43 2.77 -34.44
CA ARG A 523 2.49 4.03 -33.66
C ARG A 523 3.79 4.15 -32.86
N ILE A 524 4.28 3.04 -32.31
CA ILE A 524 5.59 2.99 -31.65
C ILE A 524 6.69 3.27 -32.66
N ASP A 525 6.67 2.61 -33.82
CA ASP A 525 7.66 2.81 -34.89
C ASP A 525 7.69 4.27 -35.35
N LEU A 526 6.54 4.91 -35.48
CA LEU A 526 6.45 6.34 -35.80
C LEU A 526 7.14 7.20 -34.73
N ALA A 527 6.84 6.95 -33.45
CA ALA A 527 7.45 7.68 -32.35
C ALA A 527 8.99 7.49 -32.32
N ILE A 528 9.47 6.26 -32.50
CA ILE A 528 10.91 5.95 -32.56
C ILE A 528 11.57 6.62 -33.78
N ALA A 529 10.93 6.61 -34.94
CA ALA A 529 11.43 7.28 -36.15
C ALA A 529 11.57 8.80 -35.98
N THR A 530 10.68 9.44 -35.18
CA THR A 530 10.84 10.87 -34.85
C THR A 530 12.10 11.14 -34.03
N LEU A 531 12.47 10.23 -33.10
CA LEU A 531 13.72 10.32 -32.37
C LEU A 531 14.93 10.14 -33.29
N GLY A 532 14.92 9.13 -34.16
CA GLY A 532 16.00 8.91 -35.13
C GLY A 532 16.23 10.12 -36.04
N SER A 533 15.13 10.73 -36.53
CA SER A 533 15.20 11.94 -37.35
C SER A 533 15.76 13.13 -36.58
N LYS A 534 15.37 13.28 -35.30
CA LYS A 534 15.85 14.37 -34.44
C LYS A 534 17.33 14.23 -34.11
N ILE A 535 17.82 13.01 -33.92
CA ILE A 535 19.26 12.70 -33.77
C ILE A 535 20.03 13.08 -35.02
N GLY A 536 19.50 12.77 -36.21
CA GLY A 536 20.13 13.12 -37.49
C GLY A 536 20.23 14.64 -37.76
N GLN A 537 19.42 15.46 -37.09
CA GLN A 537 19.43 16.92 -37.21
C GLN A 537 20.34 17.63 -36.19
N ALA A 538 20.89 16.91 -35.20
CA ALA A 538 21.75 17.49 -34.19
C ALA A 538 23.19 17.68 -34.72
N GLU A 539 23.79 18.84 -34.47
CA GLU A 539 25.16 19.15 -34.92
C GLU A 539 26.20 18.24 -34.24
N GLN A 540 26.71 17.26 -34.98
CA GLN A 540 27.51 16.15 -34.48
C GLN A 540 28.90 16.53 -33.92
N HIS A 541 29.37 17.76 -34.12
CA HIS A 541 30.77 18.13 -33.85
C HIS A 541 31.04 18.77 -32.47
N HIS A 542 30.02 19.02 -31.65
CA HIS A 542 30.20 19.68 -30.34
C HIS A 542 29.65 18.93 -29.11
N PHE A 543 28.88 17.84 -29.28
CA PHE A 543 28.19 17.15 -28.16
C PHE A 543 28.25 15.61 -28.23
N SER A 544 29.46 15.03 -28.27
CA SER A 544 29.64 13.58 -28.44
C SER A 544 28.99 12.72 -27.34
N GLU A 545 29.01 13.15 -26.08
CA GLU A 545 28.35 12.46 -24.96
C GLU A 545 26.82 12.40 -25.13
N ALA A 546 26.22 13.53 -25.53
CA ALA A 546 24.78 13.62 -25.74
C ALA A 546 24.32 12.82 -26.96
N ILE A 547 25.08 12.87 -28.07
CA ILE A 547 24.78 12.06 -29.25
C ILE A 547 24.90 10.56 -28.94
N ASN A 548 25.94 10.13 -28.21
CA ASN A 548 26.06 8.73 -27.79
C ASN A 548 24.89 8.30 -26.89
N THR A 549 24.46 9.18 -25.98
CA THR A 549 23.31 8.92 -25.10
C THR A 549 22.01 8.83 -25.90
N ALA A 550 21.82 9.69 -26.90
CA ALA A 550 20.63 9.68 -27.76
C ALA A 550 20.59 8.45 -28.67
N THR A 551 21.73 8.05 -29.26
CA THR A 551 21.83 6.83 -30.06
C THR A 551 21.58 5.59 -29.22
N LYS A 552 22.15 5.51 -28.01
CA LYS A 552 21.85 4.41 -27.08
C LYS A 552 20.36 4.35 -26.72
N LEU A 553 19.75 5.50 -26.44
CA LEU A 553 18.30 5.56 -26.19
C LEU A 553 17.50 5.06 -27.41
N LEU A 554 17.91 5.42 -28.62
CA LEU A 554 17.26 4.94 -29.84
C LEU A 554 17.37 3.42 -29.97
N ASP A 555 18.54 2.85 -29.71
CA ASP A 555 18.79 1.41 -29.73
C ASP A 555 17.95 0.67 -28.67
N ASP A 556 17.92 1.19 -27.44
CA ASP A 556 17.12 0.64 -26.35
C ASP A 556 15.62 0.65 -26.70
N LEU A 557 15.11 1.75 -27.28
CA LEU A 557 13.72 1.84 -27.71
C LEU A 557 13.37 0.87 -28.85
N HIS A 558 14.30 0.64 -29.79
CA HIS A 558 14.13 -0.38 -30.82
C HIS A 558 14.07 -1.79 -30.21
N ALA A 559 14.95 -2.10 -29.25
CA ALA A 559 14.94 -3.37 -28.54
C ALA A 559 13.63 -3.61 -27.78
N PHE A 560 13.13 -2.61 -27.05
CA PHE A 560 11.85 -2.73 -26.34
C PHE A 560 10.67 -2.88 -27.29
N ARG A 561 10.71 -2.21 -28.46
CA ARG A 561 9.70 -2.37 -29.51
C ARG A 561 9.70 -3.80 -30.04
N ASP A 562 10.88 -4.38 -30.28
CA ASP A 562 11.02 -5.76 -30.77
C ASP A 562 10.53 -6.77 -29.72
N GLU A 563 10.88 -6.60 -28.45
CA GLU A 563 10.37 -7.43 -27.34
C GLU A 563 8.84 -7.35 -27.22
N TYR A 564 8.27 -6.14 -27.35
CA TYR A 564 6.82 -5.94 -27.33
C TYR A 564 6.14 -6.56 -28.54
N HIS A 565 6.74 -6.45 -29.74
CA HIS A 565 6.27 -7.12 -30.94
C HIS A 565 6.22 -8.63 -30.76
N ASP A 566 7.32 -9.22 -30.29
CA ASP A 566 7.43 -10.66 -30.10
C ASP A 566 6.46 -11.17 -29.05
N ALA A 567 6.25 -10.42 -27.96
CA ALA A 567 5.28 -10.76 -26.93
C ALA A 567 3.83 -10.80 -27.46
N LEU A 568 3.50 -10.00 -28.48
CA LEU A 568 2.15 -9.93 -29.04
C LEU A 568 1.89 -10.88 -30.20
N LEU A 569 2.91 -11.13 -31.04
CA LEU A 569 2.73 -11.78 -32.34
C LEU A 569 3.40 -13.16 -32.43
N ASN A 570 4.29 -13.51 -31.52
CA ASN A 570 4.92 -14.84 -31.46
C ASN A 570 4.34 -15.67 -30.30
N GLU A 571 4.36 -16.99 -30.45
CA GLU A 571 3.89 -17.91 -29.41
C GLU A 571 5.02 -18.31 -28.44
N PRO A 572 4.74 -18.41 -27.12
CA PRO A 572 3.45 -18.12 -26.47
C PRO A 572 3.18 -16.62 -26.32
N ARG A 573 2.00 -16.16 -26.74
CA ARG A 573 1.61 -14.75 -26.60
C ARG A 573 1.43 -14.34 -25.15
N VAL A 574 1.80 -13.10 -24.87
CA VAL A 574 1.56 -12.43 -23.59
C VAL A 574 0.32 -11.56 -23.70
N ASP A 575 -0.47 -11.47 -22.64
CA ASP A 575 -1.61 -10.54 -22.58
C ASP A 575 -1.18 -9.12 -22.95
N MET A 576 -1.97 -8.48 -23.83
CA MET A 576 -1.61 -7.20 -24.45
C MET A 576 -1.47 -6.06 -23.42
N LYS A 577 -2.19 -6.13 -22.30
CA LYS A 577 -2.04 -5.16 -21.20
C LYS A 577 -0.74 -5.41 -20.43
N ILE A 578 -0.40 -6.67 -20.17
CA ILE A 578 0.86 -7.04 -19.51
C ILE A 578 2.07 -6.65 -20.37
N ALA A 579 2.04 -6.97 -21.66
CA ALA A 579 3.09 -6.58 -22.61
C ALA A 579 3.22 -5.06 -22.69
N GLY A 580 2.09 -4.34 -22.72
CA GLY A 580 2.08 -2.87 -22.78
C GLY A 580 2.64 -2.21 -21.52
N ASN A 581 2.36 -2.76 -20.35
CA ASN A 581 2.93 -2.27 -19.09
C ASN A 581 4.45 -2.44 -19.06
N ARG A 582 4.95 -3.62 -19.44
CA ARG A 582 6.41 -3.87 -19.51
C ARG A 582 7.11 -2.92 -20.47
N PHE A 583 6.52 -2.71 -21.65
CA PHE A 583 7.03 -1.76 -22.64
C PHE A 583 7.08 -0.33 -22.07
N ASN A 584 6.00 0.12 -21.42
CA ASN A 584 5.94 1.44 -20.80
C ASN A 584 7.00 1.63 -19.70
N ASP A 585 7.20 0.63 -18.85
CA ASP A 585 8.19 0.69 -17.77
C ASP A 585 9.61 0.80 -18.34
N SER A 586 9.94 -0.02 -19.33
CA SER A 586 11.24 0.01 -20.02
C SER A 586 11.49 1.35 -20.73
N CYS A 587 10.51 1.87 -21.47
CA CYS A 587 10.62 3.18 -22.12
C CYS A 587 10.75 4.32 -21.09
N THR A 588 9.98 4.28 -20.00
CA THR A 588 10.02 5.30 -18.95
C THR A 588 11.39 5.35 -18.29
N LEU A 589 11.95 4.18 -17.95
CA LEU A 589 13.27 4.08 -17.35
C LEU A 589 14.38 4.58 -18.30
N ALA A 590 14.39 4.11 -19.54
CA ALA A 590 15.41 4.50 -20.52
C ALA A 590 15.37 6.00 -20.83
N ILE A 591 14.17 6.57 -21.04
CA ILE A 591 13.99 8.00 -21.28
C ILE A 591 14.39 8.81 -20.05
N THR A 592 14.04 8.38 -18.84
CA THR A 592 14.41 9.07 -17.60
C THR A 592 15.92 9.10 -17.40
N ASN A 593 16.60 7.99 -17.65
CA ASN A 593 18.06 7.89 -17.55
C ASN A 593 18.77 8.76 -18.58
N ALA A 594 18.24 8.84 -19.80
CA ALA A 594 18.80 9.69 -20.85
C ALA A 594 18.48 11.18 -20.64
N LYS A 595 17.39 11.50 -19.93
CA LYS A 595 16.86 12.86 -19.81
C LYS A 595 17.87 13.85 -19.27
N GLN A 596 18.60 13.50 -18.21
CA GLN A 596 19.53 14.44 -17.57
C GLN A 596 20.60 14.95 -18.55
N VAL A 597 21.21 14.05 -19.34
CA VAL A 597 22.27 14.38 -20.29
C VAL A 597 21.69 15.11 -21.50
N LEU A 598 20.60 14.59 -22.08
CA LEU A 598 19.99 15.15 -23.28
C LEU A 598 19.28 16.49 -23.06
N GLU A 599 18.78 16.74 -21.84
CA GLU A 599 18.24 18.04 -21.46
C GLU A 599 19.35 19.05 -21.22
N ARG A 600 20.42 18.66 -20.51
CA ARG A 600 21.59 19.52 -20.25
C ARG A 600 22.26 19.97 -21.54
N ASP A 601 22.50 19.04 -22.46
CA ASP A 601 23.40 19.28 -23.61
C ASP A 601 22.65 19.65 -24.89
N LEU A 602 21.41 19.17 -25.05
CA LEU A 602 20.62 19.40 -26.28
C LEU A 602 19.28 20.10 -26.02
N GLY A 603 18.90 20.36 -24.76
CA GLY A 603 17.62 20.98 -24.41
C GLY A 603 16.40 20.09 -24.69
N TRP A 604 16.58 18.76 -24.77
CA TRP A 604 15.51 17.85 -25.20
C TRP A 604 14.51 17.44 -24.11
N GLY A 605 14.52 18.06 -22.92
CA GLY A 605 13.68 17.65 -21.78
C GLY A 605 12.18 17.55 -22.11
N ASP A 606 11.61 18.60 -22.73
CA ASP A 606 10.20 18.63 -23.14
C ASP A 606 9.91 17.67 -24.31
N TYR A 607 10.86 17.54 -25.25
CA TYR A 607 10.76 16.61 -26.36
C TYR A 607 10.69 15.15 -25.87
N LEU A 608 11.59 14.78 -24.94
CA LEU A 608 11.63 13.45 -24.34
C LEU A 608 10.36 13.14 -23.53
N GLY A 609 9.80 14.15 -22.84
CA GLY A 609 8.50 14.03 -22.20
C GLY A 609 7.36 13.75 -23.19
N ASN A 610 7.35 14.43 -24.34
CA ASN A 610 6.37 14.19 -25.39
C ASN A 610 6.58 12.86 -26.12
N LEU A 611 7.83 12.43 -26.31
CA LEU A 611 8.17 11.11 -26.84
C LEU A 611 7.65 10.00 -25.93
N LEU A 612 7.89 10.11 -24.62
CA LEU A 612 7.37 9.14 -23.64
C LEU A 612 5.84 9.08 -23.68
N LYS A 613 5.15 10.23 -23.73
CA LYS A 613 3.69 10.27 -23.89
C LYS A 613 3.24 9.58 -25.17
N ALA A 614 3.94 9.78 -26.29
CA ALA A 614 3.60 9.15 -27.56
C ALA A 614 3.74 7.62 -27.49
N LEU A 615 4.81 7.12 -26.88
CA LEU A 615 5.05 5.69 -26.68
C LEU A 615 4.01 5.06 -25.74
N VAL A 616 3.69 5.72 -24.63
CA VAL A 616 2.68 5.25 -23.67
C VAL A 616 1.28 5.25 -24.29
N ASN A 617 0.92 6.32 -25.02
CA ASN A 617 -0.37 6.40 -25.72
C ASN A 617 -0.47 5.38 -26.88
N ALA A 618 0.66 4.92 -27.43
CA ALA A 618 0.66 3.90 -28.48
C ALA A 618 0.21 2.53 -27.95
N VAL A 619 0.40 2.25 -26.65
CA VAL A 619 0.01 0.97 -26.03
C VAL A 619 -1.22 1.07 -25.10
N VAL A 620 -1.64 2.27 -24.71
CA VAL A 620 -2.85 2.51 -23.92
C VAL A 620 -4.00 2.98 -24.81
N TRP A 621 -4.92 2.07 -25.14
CA TRP A 621 -6.24 2.43 -25.65
C TRP A 621 -7.29 1.49 -25.04
N VAL A 622 -8.11 2.04 -24.13
CA VAL A 622 -9.29 1.38 -23.56
C VAL A 622 -10.51 1.95 -24.27
N PHE A 623 -11.34 1.09 -24.87
CA PHE A 623 -12.67 1.47 -25.31
C PHE A 623 -13.48 1.95 -24.10
N THR A 624 -13.62 3.26 -23.95
CA THR A 624 -14.75 3.85 -23.23
C THR A 624 -15.82 4.11 -24.27
N VAL A 625 -16.95 3.41 -24.18
CA VAL A 625 -18.14 3.77 -24.96
C VAL A 625 -18.56 5.17 -24.48
N GLY A 626 -18.23 6.20 -25.26
CA GLY A 626 -18.75 7.55 -25.10
C GLY A 626 -17.80 8.65 -24.63
N ASN A 627 -16.50 8.65 -24.99
CA ASN A 627 -15.76 9.89 -25.33
C ASN A 627 -14.31 9.58 -25.70
N SER A 628 -13.88 9.95 -26.91
CA SER A 628 -12.49 9.87 -27.35
C SER A 628 -11.69 11.07 -26.85
N ASN A 629 -10.87 10.90 -25.82
CA ASN A 629 -9.81 11.85 -25.48
C ASN A 629 -8.53 11.09 -25.11
N ALA A 630 -7.39 11.50 -25.67
CA ALA A 630 -6.08 10.98 -25.34
C ALA A 630 -5.79 11.15 -23.84
N PHE A 631 -5.23 10.13 -23.20
CA PHE A 631 -5.01 10.07 -21.74
C PHE A 631 -4.00 11.12 -21.24
N PHE A 632 -3.14 11.63 -22.13
CA PHE A 632 -2.26 12.77 -21.86
C PHE A 632 -2.33 13.80 -22.99
N PRO A 633 -2.69 15.07 -22.72
CA PRO A 633 -2.52 16.12 -23.71
C PRO A 633 -1.03 16.37 -23.98
N TYR A 634 -0.71 16.59 -25.26
CA TYR A 634 0.62 17.02 -25.69
C TYR A 634 0.92 18.42 -25.16
N LYS A 635 2.15 18.66 -24.70
CA LYS A 635 2.61 20.03 -24.42
C LYS A 635 3.00 20.64 -25.77
N LYS A 636 2.28 21.67 -26.23
CA LYS A 636 2.64 22.42 -27.43
C LYS A 636 4.00 23.09 -27.20
N ALA A 637 4.87 23.08 -28.20
CA ALA A 637 6.11 23.84 -28.13
C ALA A 637 5.79 25.34 -28.15
N GLU A 638 6.41 26.15 -27.29
CA GLU A 638 6.21 27.61 -27.23
C GLU A 638 6.42 28.30 -28.59
N SER A 639 7.28 27.73 -29.45
CA SER A 639 7.50 28.21 -30.82
C SER A 639 6.28 28.02 -31.73
N LEU A 640 5.47 26.98 -31.53
CA LEU A 640 4.23 26.74 -32.31
C LEU A 640 3.08 27.62 -31.83
N GLU A 641 3.01 27.92 -30.53
CA GLU A 641 2.06 28.91 -30.00
C GLU A 641 2.40 30.33 -30.46
N ALA A 642 3.69 30.68 -30.55
CA ALA A 642 4.14 31.95 -31.10
C ALA A 642 3.77 32.09 -32.58
N ILE A 643 3.95 31.04 -33.38
CA ILE A 643 3.59 31.04 -34.82
C ILE A 643 2.07 31.08 -35.03
N GLU A 644 1.27 30.35 -34.23
CA GLU A 644 -0.20 30.41 -34.31
C GLU A 644 -0.74 31.77 -33.85
N GLN A 645 -0.12 32.41 -32.85
CA GLN A 645 -0.45 33.79 -32.46
C GLN A 645 -0.05 34.80 -33.54
N GLU A 646 1.08 34.61 -34.22
CA GLU A 646 1.48 35.46 -35.35
C GLU A 646 0.55 35.26 -36.56
N GLU A 647 0.15 34.03 -36.89
CA GLU A 647 -0.83 33.74 -37.95
C GLU A 647 -2.22 34.26 -37.63
N GLN A 648 -2.66 34.19 -36.37
CA GLN A 648 -3.94 34.78 -35.93
C GLN A 648 -3.89 36.31 -35.95
N ASN A 649 -2.76 36.92 -35.59
CA ASN A 649 -2.56 38.36 -35.69
C ASN A 649 -2.46 38.85 -37.15
N LEU A 650 -1.91 38.04 -38.06
CA LEU A 650 -1.89 38.31 -39.50
C LEU A 650 -3.27 38.16 -40.16
N LYS A 651 -4.14 37.28 -39.64
CA LYS A 651 -5.53 37.13 -40.09
C LYS A 651 -6.50 38.18 -39.53
N GLN A 652 -6.04 39.03 -38.60
CA GLN A 652 -6.85 40.06 -37.94
C GLN A 652 -6.41 41.51 -38.22
N LYS A 653 -5.54 41.76 -39.21
CA LYS A 653 -5.35 43.11 -39.74
C LYS A 653 -6.27 43.34 -40.95
N PRO A 654 -7.01 44.47 -40.99
CA PRO A 654 -8.00 44.77 -42.03
C PRO A 654 -7.40 44.95 -43.42
#